data_AF-K1WGM0-F1
#
_entry.id   AF-K1WGM0-F1
#
_cell.length_a   1.000
_cell.length_b   1.000
_cell.length_c   1.000
_cell.angle_alpha   90.00
_cell.angle_beta   90.00
_cell.angle_gamma   90.00
#
_symmetry.space_group_name_H-M   'P 1'
#
loop_
_entity.id
_entity.type
_entity.pdbx_description
1 polymer ?
#
loop_
_entity_poly.entity_id
_entity_poly.type
_entity_poly.pdbx_seq_one_letter_code
_entity_poly.pdbx_strand_id
1 'polypeptide(L)'
;MASATAEFGIDVLARYKPIALDPASPKLSAEQKADLLSNISLLLDTIVYFTASGAARGDTIPEVCILEAFFKHSSEKYMPVIYDESGHRVTTQYLLSLTPGVAFSSGRLGHLWSFVNGVALAHPEKTLFMLGSDGSQQEGDDAEAARLAVAQGLNVKLLLDDNDVTIAGHPSEYLRGYSLLKTLEGHGLKTIVAQGEDIDELYAAVCTAVTTEGPAAVVVKRKMAPGIKGLEGSTHADDVIPVKKAVEYLQSKGYDQAVSKLEAITPNSLAYLYSGSGSEKFANRVVFGEAVCKVLEPLSKEEAKRRVLVIDSDLAGSTGLSVIAKNHPEVFLASGIMERGNFTAAAGFGATKDKVGVFSTFSAFCEMIISEITMARLNFANVLCHFSHSGVDEMADNTCHFGLNTFFADNGLVDGDTTRLYFPADANQMRATVSKVFWDQGIRLVISTGAKVPLIFKEGTQEPYYGAGYEFTPSKDDFIRTGKVGYVVCYGEMVYRALDAVDRLRAEGVDVGLVNKSTLNVVDEAATRIYGSGPFVLVVESLNQKTGLGSKMGTWLLERQLTPKYKYIGTTKEGCGGLGEQIFHQGLDAQSVMKAVRSLQPFRLHRTASTPKHEAAYHQHLTEVLYHSTTVTVQPYNRTTVQQITGKRCPVPAEPEPGASNEIFFGPAVRLVTCSKSSTKKGMAAAESQWEPTKEISGHDDQGVVAGDVEDLERDGHANFNRLGWKRLTVVLLVEAIALGALSIPSAFATLGMVPGVITTVGLGFVAIYTSYIVGQVKLKFPHVAHYADAGRLIAGKFGYELIGAMFSLQLIFLVGSHCLTGTIAFLKITESSTCSLVFGVISAVILLLLALPPSFADVAILGYIDFVSIIGAIGITVIATGLTRGDMPAQADWSAWPKENTSFTDGFIAISNIVFAYSFAVCQFSFMDEMHTPKDFVKSIWALGLIEIVIYTVTGSLIYAFVGKDVESPALLSAGPLMAKIAFGVALPVIFISGSINGTVVGRYLHGRMYKDSIVRFINTKQGWLTWILFITVITVIAWVIAEAIPFFSDLLSISSALFISGFTFYFPAIFWFMLLKEGKWNATKMNILLSLVNVAVFLIGMIVLVGGTYSSIVDIKDQYSSGAVRGAFTCAPIGSE
;
A
#
# COMPACT_ATOMS: atom_id res chain seq x y z
N MET A 1 -15.46 13.82 -9.92
CA MET A 1 -15.47 15.19 -9.39
C MET A 1 -14.85 16.06 -10.48
N ALA A 2 -15.43 17.23 -10.78
CA ALA A 2 -14.59 18.29 -11.33
C ALA A 2 -13.63 18.73 -10.22
N SER A 3 -12.36 19.00 -10.55
CA SER A 3 -11.42 19.51 -9.55
C SER A 3 -11.87 20.90 -9.11
N ALA A 4 -11.97 21.10 -7.79
CA ALA A 4 -11.87 22.44 -7.25
C ALA A 4 -10.41 22.88 -7.44
N THR A 5 -10.13 23.58 -8.54
CA THR A 5 -8.84 24.25 -8.76
C THR A 5 -8.75 25.43 -7.81
N ALA A 6 -8.39 25.16 -6.56
CA ALA A 6 -8.02 26.18 -5.60
C ALA A 6 -6.76 26.87 -6.14
N GLU A 7 -6.93 28.05 -6.74
CA GLU A 7 -5.82 28.92 -7.13
C GLU A 7 -4.91 29.13 -5.92
N PHE A 8 -3.66 28.65 -6.00
CA PHE A 8 -2.75 28.62 -4.85
C PHE A 8 -2.29 30.01 -4.36
N GLY A 9 -2.66 31.11 -5.04
CA GLY A 9 -2.27 32.48 -4.68
C GLY A 9 -0.82 32.83 -5.01
N ILE A 10 0.02 31.81 -5.15
CA ILE A 10 1.37 31.85 -5.72
C ILE A 10 1.37 30.91 -6.92
N ASP A 11 1.55 31.44 -8.13
CA ASP A 11 1.70 30.62 -9.33
C ASP A 11 3.14 30.12 -9.42
N VAL A 12 3.37 28.93 -8.86
CA VAL A 12 4.67 28.25 -8.86
C VAL A 12 5.03 27.80 -10.28
N LEU A 13 4.07 27.27 -11.04
CA LEU A 13 4.32 26.64 -12.34
C LEU A 13 4.67 27.65 -13.43
N ALA A 14 4.09 28.86 -13.40
CA ALA A 14 4.44 29.92 -14.33
C ALA A 14 5.72 30.70 -13.95
N ARG A 15 6.23 30.55 -12.71
CA ARG A 15 7.37 31.33 -12.19
C ARG A 15 8.63 30.52 -11.93
N TYR A 16 8.54 29.20 -11.79
CA TYR A 16 9.69 28.32 -11.55
C TYR A 16 10.49 28.13 -12.84
N LYS A 17 11.80 28.38 -12.77
CA LYS A 17 12.72 28.27 -13.93
C LYS A 17 13.35 26.88 -13.98
N PRO A 18 13.25 26.13 -15.08
CA PRO A 18 14.00 24.88 -15.22
C PRO A 18 15.49 25.18 -15.44
N ILE A 19 16.34 24.77 -14.50
CA ILE A 19 17.80 24.91 -14.55
C ILE A 19 18.41 23.51 -14.66
N ALA A 20 19.51 23.38 -15.41
CA ALA A 20 20.38 22.21 -15.38
C ALA A 20 21.76 22.63 -14.86
N LEU A 21 22.28 21.93 -13.85
CA LEU A 21 23.57 22.23 -13.20
C LEU A 21 24.50 21.01 -13.23
N ASP A 22 25.76 21.22 -13.60
CA ASP A 22 26.77 20.17 -13.69
C ASP A 22 27.51 19.99 -12.35
N PRO A 23 27.47 18.81 -11.70
CA PRO A 23 28.19 18.55 -10.44
C PRO A 23 29.72 18.61 -10.58
N ALA A 24 30.28 18.41 -11.78
CA ALA A 24 31.71 18.51 -12.05
C ALA A 24 32.17 19.97 -12.22
N SER A 25 31.23 20.91 -12.32
CA SER A 25 31.45 22.35 -12.38
C SER A 25 31.01 23.01 -11.05
N PRO A 26 31.85 23.03 -9.99
CA PRO A 26 31.50 23.54 -8.67
C PRO A 26 31.46 25.08 -8.57
N LYS A 27 31.12 25.77 -9.68
CA LYS A 27 30.94 27.23 -9.75
C LYS A 27 29.76 27.55 -10.65
N LEU A 28 28.80 28.30 -10.12
CA LEU A 28 27.66 28.81 -10.89
C LEU A 28 28.09 29.99 -11.78
N SER A 29 27.53 30.10 -12.97
CA SER A 29 27.52 31.37 -13.70
C SER A 29 26.63 32.39 -12.96
N ALA A 30 26.83 33.69 -13.23
CA ALA A 30 26.00 34.74 -12.63
C ALA A 30 24.49 34.57 -12.97
N GLU A 31 24.19 34.03 -14.16
CA GLU A 31 22.84 33.72 -14.63
C GLU A 31 22.27 32.49 -13.92
N GLN A 32 23.03 31.39 -13.87
CA GLN A 32 22.65 30.17 -13.13
C GLN A 32 22.38 30.45 -11.64
N LYS A 33 23.22 31.29 -11.01
CA LYS A 33 23.04 31.69 -9.61
C LYS A 33 21.79 32.55 -9.42
N ALA A 34 21.53 33.51 -10.31
CA ALA A 34 20.34 34.36 -10.24
C ALA A 34 19.05 33.55 -10.42
N ASP A 35 19.03 32.59 -11.32
CA ASP A 35 17.89 31.71 -11.55
C ASP A 35 17.68 30.73 -10.39
N LEU A 36 18.75 30.16 -9.83
CA LEU A 36 18.67 29.26 -8.67
C LEU A 36 18.12 29.99 -7.45
N LEU A 37 18.61 31.20 -7.16
CA LEU A 37 18.07 32.08 -6.11
C LEU A 37 16.60 32.46 -6.36
N SER A 38 16.21 32.70 -7.61
CA SER A 38 14.82 32.98 -8.00
C SER A 38 13.89 31.79 -7.67
N ASN A 39 14.32 30.56 -7.92
CA ASN A 39 13.58 29.36 -7.56
C ASN A 39 13.52 29.15 -6.04
N ILE A 40 14.65 29.34 -5.35
CA ILE A 40 14.73 29.19 -3.88
C ILE A 40 13.75 30.16 -3.18
N SER A 41 13.70 31.45 -3.56
CA SER A 41 12.69 32.35 -2.98
C SER A 41 11.28 31.88 -3.31
N LEU A 42 10.98 31.56 -4.58
CA LEU A 42 9.64 31.15 -4.99
C LEU A 42 9.13 29.95 -4.18
N LEU A 43 9.97 28.93 -3.95
CA LEU A 43 9.59 27.76 -3.19
C LEU A 43 9.49 28.05 -1.67
N LEU A 44 10.37 28.88 -1.09
CA LEU A 44 10.22 29.36 0.29
C LEU A 44 8.91 30.14 0.50
N ASP A 45 8.60 31.06 -0.42
CA ASP A 45 7.35 31.83 -0.43
C ASP A 45 6.13 30.89 -0.50
N THR A 46 6.23 29.84 -1.32
CA THR A 46 5.22 28.77 -1.48
C THR A 46 5.03 27.97 -0.19
N ILE A 47 6.13 27.60 0.49
CA ILE A 47 6.07 26.91 1.79
C ILE A 47 5.33 27.77 2.81
N VAL A 48 5.72 29.04 2.99
CA VAL A 48 5.12 29.94 4.01
C VAL A 48 3.62 30.11 3.83
N TYR A 49 3.14 30.14 2.58
CA TYR A 49 1.69 30.14 2.30
C TYR A 49 1.03 28.81 2.68
N PHE A 50 1.63 27.67 2.33
CA PHE A 50 1.05 26.34 2.59
C PHE A 50 1.07 25.97 4.07
N THR A 51 2.15 26.26 4.80
CA THR A 51 2.22 26.04 6.26
C THR A 51 1.08 26.78 6.96
N ALA A 52 0.84 28.05 6.58
CA ALA A 52 -0.17 28.91 7.19
C ALA A 52 -1.63 28.56 6.80
N SER A 53 -1.85 27.86 5.68
CA SER A 53 -3.18 27.50 5.19
C SER A 53 -3.56 26.03 5.41
N GLY A 54 -2.57 25.13 5.43
CA GLY A 54 -2.74 23.67 5.54
C GLY A 54 -2.22 23.03 6.83
N ALA A 55 -1.67 23.82 7.76
CA ALA A 55 -1.11 23.36 9.04
C ALA A 55 0.06 22.36 8.93
N ALA A 56 0.92 22.54 7.93
CA ALA A 56 2.16 21.77 7.72
C ALA A 56 3.42 22.59 8.07
N ARG A 57 4.62 21.97 7.92
CA ARG A 57 5.95 22.51 8.29
C ARG A 57 6.98 22.27 7.16
N GLY A 58 8.21 22.81 7.22
CA GLY A 58 9.34 22.44 6.32
C GLY A 58 10.34 23.56 5.96
N ASP A 59 11.64 23.24 5.82
CA ASP A 59 12.74 24.23 5.66
C ASP A 59 13.83 23.91 4.59
N THR A 60 13.85 22.72 3.98
CA THR A 60 14.97 22.21 3.13
C THR A 60 14.98 22.69 1.66
N ILE A 61 14.58 23.94 1.39
CA ILE A 61 14.37 24.42 0.01
C ILE A 61 15.64 24.61 -0.83
N PRO A 62 16.76 25.18 -0.33
CA PRO A 62 17.98 25.34 -1.12
C PRO A 62 18.51 23.99 -1.64
N GLU A 63 18.44 22.95 -0.80
CA GLU A 63 18.82 21.59 -1.14
C GLU A 63 17.95 21.04 -2.26
N VAL A 64 16.62 21.11 -2.11
CA VAL A 64 15.64 20.64 -3.12
C VAL A 64 15.88 21.32 -4.48
N CYS A 65 16.14 22.63 -4.50
CA CYS A 65 16.42 23.36 -5.74
C CYS A 65 17.71 22.91 -6.44
N ILE A 66 18.77 22.59 -5.69
CA ILE A 66 20.04 22.08 -6.24
C ILE A 66 19.84 20.64 -6.78
N LEU A 67 19.16 19.78 -6.04
CA LEU A 67 18.89 18.39 -6.44
C LEU A 67 18.02 18.34 -7.71
N GLU A 68 16.94 19.12 -7.78
CA GLU A 68 16.11 19.27 -8.98
C GLU A 68 16.93 19.69 -10.21
N ALA A 69 17.90 20.59 -10.04
CA ALA A 69 18.76 21.06 -11.13
C ALA A 69 19.84 20.04 -11.54
N PHE A 70 20.29 19.19 -10.61
CA PHE A 70 21.13 18.03 -10.91
C PHE A 70 20.34 16.94 -11.65
N PHE A 71 19.12 16.62 -11.22
CA PHE A 71 18.24 15.67 -11.92
C PHE A 71 17.94 16.10 -13.36
N LYS A 72 17.80 17.41 -13.60
CA LYS A 72 17.62 18.00 -14.94
C LYS A 72 18.89 18.02 -15.79
N HIS A 73 20.07 17.96 -15.18
CA HIS A 73 21.34 17.84 -15.90
C HIS A 73 21.68 16.39 -16.27
N SER A 74 21.47 15.43 -15.36
CA SER A 74 21.77 14.02 -15.61
C SER A 74 20.91 13.07 -14.76
N SER A 75 19.64 12.89 -15.15
CA SER A 75 18.76 11.84 -14.60
C SER A 75 19.31 10.42 -14.76
N GLU A 76 20.26 10.22 -15.67
CA GLU A 76 20.99 8.96 -15.84
C GLU A 76 22.02 8.71 -14.71
N LYS A 77 22.63 9.76 -14.14
CA LYS A 77 23.57 9.63 -13.00
C LYS A 77 22.87 9.51 -11.63
N TYR A 78 21.65 10.03 -11.51
CA TYR A 78 20.95 10.16 -10.23
C TYR A 78 19.73 9.25 -10.12
N MET A 79 19.31 8.99 -8.88
CA MET A 79 17.93 8.60 -8.59
C MET A 79 17.10 9.90 -8.46
N PRO A 80 16.15 10.19 -9.36
CA PRO A 80 15.34 11.43 -9.34
C PRO A 80 14.19 11.32 -8.32
N VAL A 81 14.54 11.03 -7.06
CA VAL A 81 13.62 10.94 -5.93
C VAL A 81 14.30 11.62 -4.75
N ILE A 82 13.59 12.54 -4.09
CA ILE A 82 14.09 13.25 -2.91
C ILE A 82 13.61 12.51 -1.67
N TYR A 83 14.52 11.84 -0.98
CA TYR A 83 14.21 11.09 0.24
C TYR A 83 14.24 12.02 1.46
N ASP A 84 13.16 12.77 1.68
CA ASP A 84 12.92 13.57 2.90
C ASP A 84 12.56 12.68 4.10
N GLU A 85 13.54 12.45 4.98
CA GLU A 85 13.37 11.72 6.23
C GLU A 85 12.79 12.59 7.34
N SER A 86 13.23 13.86 7.42
CA SER A 86 12.86 14.81 8.47
C SER A 86 11.33 14.88 8.65
N GLY A 87 10.55 14.77 7.58
CA GLY A 87 9.22 14.14 7.61
C GLY A 87 8.07 14.95 8.24
N HIS A 88 8.33 15.78 9.25
CA HIS A 88 7.48 16.92 9.63
C HIS A 88 7.33 17.91 8.46
N ARG A 89 8.26 17.84 7.50
CA ARG A 89 8.38 18.70 6.31
C ARG A 89 7.37 18.38 5.20
N VAL A 90 6.15 17.96 5.58
CA VAL A 90 5.09 17.54 4.64
C VAL A 90 4.77 18.62 3.60
N THR A 91 5.02 19.90 3.90
CA THR A 91 4.91 21.00 2.90
C THR A 91 5.82 20.78 1.70
N THR A 92 7.07 20.38 1.94
CA THR A 92 8.04 20.01 0.89
C THR A 92 7.52 18.82 0.08
N GLN A 93 6.86 17.85 0.71
CA GLN A 93 6.28 16.68 0.05
C GLN A 93 5.06 17.04 -0.82
N TYR A 94 4.20 17.96 -0.37
CA TYR A 94 3.10 18.49 -1.17
C TYR A 94 3.61 19.37 -2.33
N LEU A 95 4.64 20.17 -2.10
CA LEU A 95 5.31 20.97 -3.13
C LEU A 95 5.95 20.06 -4.20
N LEU A 96 6.65 18.99 -3.77
CA LEU A 96 7.20 17.91 -4.60
C LEU A 96 6.15 16.87 -5.07
N SER A 97 4.86 17.22 -4.95
CA SER A 97 3.75 16.57 -5.69
C SER A 97 3.23 17.42 -6.85
N LEU A 98 3.65 18.69 -6.93
CA LEU A 98 3.47 19.57 -8.10
C LEU A 98 4.62 19.39 -9.11
N THR A 99 5.77 18.89 -8.66
CA THR A 99 6.83 18.28 -9.48
C THR A 99 6.83 16.75 -9.28
N PRO A 100 7.60 15.97 -10.07
CA PRO A 100 7.79 14.55 -9.81
C PRO A 100 9.01 14.35 -8.87
N GLY A 101 8.79 14.23 -7.55
CA GLY A 101 9.90 14.13 -6.58
C GLY A 101 9.74 13.21 -5.36
N VAL A 102 8.53 13.02 -4.82
CA VAL A 102 8.29 12.21 -3.60
C VAL A 102 7.35 11.03 -3.86
N ALA A 103 7.77 9.82 -3.45
CA ALA A 103 7.12 8.54 -3.82
C ALA A 103 6.73 7.63 -2.63
N PHE A 104 6.96 8.08 -1.39
CA PHE A 104 6.82 7.32 -0.15
C PHE A 104 6.20 8.22 0.94
N SER A 105 5.92 7.66 2.12
CA SER A 105 5.46 8.43 3.29
C SER A 105 6.50 8.34 4.41
N SER A 106 7.04 9.50 4.81
CA SER A 106 7.91 9.67 5.99
C SER A 106 7.23 10.57 7.03
N GLY A 107 7.86 10.75 8.20
CA GLY A 107 7.30 11.49 9.34
C GLY A 107 7.77 10.92 10.67
N ARG A 108 7.85 9.58 10.76
CA ARG A 108 8.74 8.89 11.71
C ARG A 108 10.18 9.17 11.28
N LEU A 109 11.09 9.39 12.22
CA LEU A 109 12.50 9.69 11.93
C LEU A 109 13.35 8.40 11.85
N GLY A 110 14.60 8.51 11.39
CA GLY A 110 15.63 7.44 11.32
C GLY A 110 15.34 6.20 10.43
N HIS A 111 14.10 6.00 10.00
CA HIS A 111 13.69 4.80 9.26
C HIS A 111 13.99 4.86 7.75
N LEU A 112 14.27 6.05 7.21
CA LEU A 112 14.33 6.26 5.76
C LEU A 112 15.75 6.06 5.23
N TRP A 113 16.81 6.42 5.98
CA TRP A 113 18.18 6.15 5.53
C TRP A 113 18.45 4.65 5.34
N SER A 114 17.99 3.81 6.27
CA SER A 114 18.07 2.35 6.11
C SER A 114 17.33 1.86 4.86
N PHE A 115 16.22 2.49 4.47
CA PHE A 115 15.54 2.21 3.19
C PHE A 115 16.34 2.73 1.98
N VAL A 116 16.88 3.96 2.03
CA VAL A 116 17.70 4.56 0.97
C VAL A 116 18.97 3.74 0.71
N ASN A 117 19.59 3.17 1.74
CA ASN A 117 20.70 2.22 1.58
C ASN A 117 20.27 0.97 0.80
N GLY A 118 19.06 0.45 1.05
CA GLY A 118 18.49 -0.64 0.24
C GLY A 118 18.30 -0.25 -1.23
N VAL A 119 17.84 0.97 -1.51
CA VAL A 119 17.74 1.49 -2.88
C VAL A 119 19.12 1.71 -3.51
N ALA A 120 20.14 2.13 -2.74
CA ALA A 120 21.52 2.28 -3.22
C ALA A 120 22.23 0.95 -3.45
N LEU A 121 21.88 -0.10 -2.70
CA LEU A 121 22.31 -1.48 -2.98
C LEU A 121 21.66 -2.04 -4.25
N ALA A 122 20.43 -1.63 -4.56
CA ALA A 122 19.75 -1.97 -5.82
C ALA A 122 20.22 -1.13 -7.02
N HIS A 123 20.78 0.06 -6.77
CA HIS A 123 21.25 1.02 -7.77
C HIS A 123 22.67 1.56 -7.46
N PRO A 124 23.70 0.69 -7.40
CA PRO A 124 25.07 1.11 -7.07
C PRO A 124 25.68 2.07 -8.09
N GLU A 125 25.16 2.10 -9.32
CA GLU A 125 25.52 3.05 -10.38
C GLU A 125 24.98 4.46 -10.16
N LYS A 126 23.90 4.60 -9.37
CA LYS A 126 23.25 5.89 -9.11
C LYS A 126 23.85 6.58 -7.91
N THR A 127 23.94 7.90 -7.97
CA THR A 127 24.02 8.72 -6.77
C THR A 127 22.59 8.97 -6.24
N LEU A 128 22.33 8.58 -4.99
CA LEU A 128 21.06 8.80 -4.29
C LEU A 128 21.17 9.99 -3.34
N PHE A 129 20.05 10.68 -3.11
CA PHE A 129 20.00 11.83 -2.20
C PHE A 129 18.95 11.67 -1.12
N MET A 130 19.38 11.88 0.13
CA MET A 130 18.50 11.94 1.29
C MET A 130 18.57 13.33 1.91
N LEU A 131 17.41 13.90 2.24
CA LEU A 131 17.30 15.05 3.13
C LEU A 131 17.01 14.52 4.53
N GLY A 132 17.86 14.88 5.48
CA GLY A 132 17.65 14.58 6.90
C GLY A 132 17.92 15.81 7.74
N SER A 133 17.95 15.65 9.05
CA SER A 133 18.28 16.73 9.97
C SER A 133 19.06 16.24 11.18
N ASP A 134 19.65 17.18 11.92
CA ASP A 134 20.13 16.99 13.29
C ASP A 134 19.15 16.22 14.19
N GLY A 135 17.84 16.41 14.02
CA GLY A 135 16.79 15.62 14.66
C GLY A 135 16.72 14.15 14.19
N SER A 136 16.77 13.87 12.87
CA SER A 136 16.66 12.48 12.38
C SER A 136 17.86 11.64 12.82
N GLN A 137 19.04 12.24 12.76
CA GLN A 137 20.33 11.63 13.06
C GLN A 137 20.60 11.40 14.56
N GLN A 138 19.59 11.61 15.42
CA GLN A 138 19.59 11.13 16.81
C GLN A 138 19.13 9.66 16.92
N GLU A 139 18.40 9.15 15.92
CA GLU A 139 17.88 7.79 15.93
C GLU A 139 18.96 6.72 15.73
N GLY A 140 18.76 5.56 16.37
CA GLY A 140 19.70 4.43 16.31
C GLY A 140 19.81 3.82 14.91
N ASP A 141 18.70 3.77 14.18
CA ASP A 141 18.59 3.22 12.83
C ASP A 141 19.42 4.03 11.81
N ASP A 142 19.58 5.35 12.02
CA ASP A 142 20.45 6.22 11.21
C ASP A 142 21.94 5.92 11.45
N ALA A 143 22.34 5.66 12.69
CA ALA A 143 23.70 5.22 12.98
C ALA A 143 24.00 3.82 12.40
N GLU A 144 23.01 2.92 12.32
CA GLU A 144 23.14 1.64 11.61
C GLU A 144 23.22 1.82 10.09
N ALA A 145 22.39 2.70 9.52
CA ALA A 145 22.45 3.08 8.12
C ALA A 145 23.81 3.71 7.74
N ALA A 146 24.37 4.58 8.58
CA ALA A 146 25.70 5.17 8.41
C ALA A 146 26.79 4.11 8.25
N ARG A 147 26.82 3.15 9.18
CA ARG A 147 27.81 2.06 9.20
C ARG A 147 27.65 1.12 8.00
N LEU A 148 26.41 0.81 7.60
CA LEU A 148 26.16 -0.02 6.40
C LEU A 148 26.58 0.70 5.12
N ALA A 149 26.25 1.99 4.98
CA ALA A 149 26.61 2.80 3.83
C ALA A 149 28.13 2.86 3.63
N VAL A 150 28.89 3.06 4.71
CA VAL A 150 30.36 3.10 4.68
C VAL A 150 30.94 1.70 4.42
N ALA A 151 30.45 0.66 5.10
CA ALA A 151 30.96 -0.70 4.96
C ALA A 151 30.72 -1.31 3.57
N GLN A 152 29.71 -0.84 2.82
CA GLN A 152 29.42 -1.27 1.46
C GLN A 152 29.82 -0.24 0.39
N GLY A 153 30.37 0.92 0.77
CA GLY A 153 30.77 1.98 -0.15
C GLY A 153 29.61 2.60 -0.95
N LEU A 154 28.41 2.66 -0.37
CA LEU A 154 27.19 3.06 -1.08
C LEU A 154 27.24 4.54 -1.52
N ASN A 155 26.79 4.81 -2.74
CA ASN A 155 26.78 6.14 -3.37
C ASN A 155 25.61 7.03 -2.87
N VAL A 156 25.36 7.00 -1.55
CA VAL A 156 24.32 7.80 -0.87
C VAL A 156 24.89 9.14 -0.44
N LYS A 157 24.16 10.22 -0.74
CA LYS A 157 24.51 11.60 -0.38
C LYS A 157 23.46 12.14 0.57
N LEU A 158 23.88 12.48 1.77
CA LEU A 158 23.02 13.12 2.76
C LEU A 158 23.15 14.64 2.61
N LEU A 159 22.04 15.35 2.63
CA LEU A 159 22.00 16.79 2.84
C LEU A 159 21.24 16.99 4.15
N LEU A 160 22.01 17.20 5.21
CA LEU A 160 21.51 17.18 6.59
C LEU A 160 21.40 18.61 7.09
N ASP A 161 20.18 19.03 7.40
CA ASP A 161 19.88 20.31 8.00
C ASP A 161 20.31 20.30 9.47
N ASP A 162 21.43 20.96 9.77
CA ASP A 162 22.09 20.98 11.07
C ASP A 162 21.98 22.41 11.64
N ASN A 163 20.77 22.74 12.06
CA ASN A 163 20.37 24.07 12.52
C ASN A 163 20.33 24.20 14.05
N ASP A 164 20.56 23.09 14.76
CA ASP A 164 20.58 22.95 16.22
C ASP A 164 19.23 23.34 16.87
N VAL A 165 18.10 23.00 16.25
CA VAL A 165 16.75 23.26 16.76
C VAL A 165 15.86 22.02 16.66
N THR A 166 15.30 21.62 17.81
CA THR A 166 14.32 20.53 17.97
C THR A 166 13.16 21.01 18.86
N ILE A 167 12.11 20.20 19.08
CA ILE A 167 10.93 20.62 19.85
C ILE A 167 11.30 20.89 21.33
N ALA A 168 12.24 20.13 21.89
CA ALA A 168 12.72 20.29 23.27
C ALA A 168 13.73 21.44 23.47
N GLY A 169 14.33 21.97 22.40
CA GLY A 169 15.36 23.02 22.47
C GLY A 169 16.51 22.81 21.50
N HIS A 170 17.72 23.19 21.92
CA HIS A 170 18.95 23.06 21.14
C HIS A 170 19.70 21.77 21.51
N PRO A 171 19.84 20.78 20.60
CA PRO A 171 20.56 19.53 20.88
C PRO A 171 21.95 19.71 21.50
N SER A 172 22.72 20.73 21.08
CA SER A 172 24.04 21.03 21.65
C SER A 172 24.04 21.38 23.14
N GLU A 173 22.92 21.86 23.69
CA GLU A 173 22.76 22.21 25.11
C GLU A 173 22.39 20.99 25.97
N TYR A 174 21.44 20.17 25.51
CA TYR A 174 20.91 19.03 26.30
C TYR A 174 21.64 17.71 26.05
N LEU A 175 22.08 17.42 24.81
CA LEU A 175 22.97 16.30 24.49
C LEU A 175 24.44 16.77 24.53
N ARG A 176 25.04 16.76 25.72
CA ARG A 176 26.42 17.26 25.92
C ARG A 176 27.44 16.57 25.02
N GLY A 177 28.05 17.34 24.12
CA GLY A 177 29.03 16.85 23.15
C GLY A 177 28.43 16.42 21.81
N TYR A 178 27.12 16.58 21.62
CA TYR A 178 26.45 16.42 20.34
C TYR A 178 27.15 17.23 19.24
N SER A 179 27.39 16.57 18.11
CA SER A 179 28.04 17.14 16.94
C SER A 179 27.81 16.18 15.78
N LEU A 180 26.78 16.44 14.99
CA LEU A 180 26.40 15.61 13.83
C LEU A 180 27.60 15.27 12.94
N LEU A 181 28.42 16.29 12.65
CA LEU A 181 29.69 16.18 11.94
C LEU A 181 30.60 15.05 12.48
N LYS A 182 30.83 15.02 13.80
CA LYS A 182 31.70 14.01 14.44
C LYS A 182 31.06 12.63 14.50
N THR A 183 29.74 12.54 14.60
CA THR A 183 29.01 11.27 14.55
C THR A 183 29.20 10.61 13.19
N LEU A 184 29.01 11.37 12.10
CA LEU A 184 29.17 10.93 10.71
C LEU A 184 30.62 10.56 10.38
N GLU A 185 31.59 11.39 10.80
CA GLU A 185 33.02 11.07 10.71
C GLU A 185 33.39 9.81 11.50
N GLY A 186 32.81 9.63 12.69
CA GLY A 186 32.98 8.45 13.54
C GLY A 186 32.36 7.17 12.97
N HIS A 187 31.37 7.29 12.07
CA HIS A 187 30.87 6.19 11.25
C HIS A 187 31.68 5.96 9.97
N GLY A 188 32.59 6.88 9.62
CA GLY A 188 33.47 6.80 8.46
C GLY A 188 32.92 7.44 7.18
N LEU A 189 31.86 8.24 7.25
CA LEU A 189 31.40 9.02 6.10
C LEU A 189 32.36 10.17 5.81
N LYS A 190 32.50 10.54 4.52
CA LYS A 190 33.11 11.82 4.18
C LYS A 190 32.11 12.95 4.46
N THR A 191 32.40 13.75 5.47
CA THR A 191 31.65 14.95 5.80
C THR A 191 32.17 16.17 5.03
N ILE A 192 31.25 17.07 4.70
CA ILE A 192 31.50 18.38 4.10
C ILE A 192 30.57 19.37 4.80
N VAL A 193 31.09 20.49 5.28
CA VAL A 193 30.27 21.54 5.91
C VAL A 193 30.06 22.68 4.92
N ALA A 194 28.87 23.29 4.92
CA ALA A 194 28.57 24.54 4.23
C ALA A 194 27.56 25.37 5.02
N GLN A 195 27.55 26.69 4.83
CA GLN A 195 26.41 27.52 5.24
C GLN A 195 25.25 27.34 4.25
N GLY A 196 24.04 27.09 4.77
CA GLY A 196 22.85 26.80 3.95
C GLY A 196 22.34 27.98 3.12
N GLU A 197 22.79 29.19 3.43
CA GLU A 197 22.36 30.44 2.79
C GLU A 197 23.45 31.08 1.90
N ASP A 198 24.72 30.61 1.99
CA ASP A 198 25.71 30.90 0.95
C ASP A 198 25.56 29.86 -0.17
N ILE A 199 24.82 30.24 -1.21
CA ILE A 199 24.53 29.35 -2.34
C ILE A 199 25.79 28.97 -3.15
N ASP A 200 26.89 29.72 -3.10
CA ASP A 200 28.14 29.29 -3.76
C ASP A 200 28.86 28.23 -2.91
N GLU A 201 28.91 28.40 -1.59
CA GLU A 201 29.48 27.40 -0.67
C GLU A 201 28.64 26.12 -0.66
N LEU A 202 27.33 26.22 -0.48
CA LEU A 202 26.40 25.09 -0.49
C LEU A 202 26.46 24.34 -1.83
N TYR A 203 26.40 25.04 -2.96
CA TYR A 203 26.50 24.38 -4.27
C TYR A 203 27.84 23.67 -4.45
N ALA A 204 28.97 24.34 -4.11
CA ALA A 204 30.28 23.70 -4.18
C ALA A 204 30.40 22.49 -3.23
N ALA A 205 29.76 22.52 -2.06
CA ALA A 205 29.72 21.41 -1.10
C ALA A 205 28.90 20.23 -1.61
N VAL A 206 27.70 20.44 -2.15
CA VAL A 206 26.90 19.34 -2.75
C VAL A 206 27.60 18.78 -3.99
N CYS A 207 28.21 19.62 -4.85
CA CYS A 207 29.09 19.17 -5.93
C CYS A 207 30.24 18.29 -5.40
N THR A 208 30.87 18.68 -4.30
CA THR A 208 31.96 17.92 -3.65
C THR A 208 31.45 16.59 -3.07
N ALA A 209 30.23 16.53 -2.53
CA ALA A 209 29.62 15.29 -2.05
C ALA A 209 29.31 14.33 -3.22
N VAL A 210 28.71 14.86 -4.29
CA VAL A 210 28.35 14.12 -5.50
C VAL A 210 29.55 13.60 -6.29
N THR A 211 30.66 14.34 -6.28
CA THR A 211 31.93 13.92 -6.92
C THR A 211 32.83 13.08 -6.02
N THR A 212 32.43 12.83 -4.76
CA THR A 212 33.08 11.86 -3.87
C THR A 212 32.59 10.44 -4.19
N GLU A 213 33.49 9.47 -4.25
CA GLU A 213 33.15 8.04 -4.30
C GLU A 213 32.70 7.53 -2.93
N GLY A 214 31.68 6.66 -2.89
CA GLY A 214 31.08 6.18 -1.64
C GLY A 214 30.20 7.22 -0.92
N PRO A 215 29.86 7.00 0.36
CA PRO A 215 28.88 7.81 1.07
C PRO A 215 29.48 9.13 1.53
N ALA A 216 28.72 10.21 1.35
CA ALA A 216 29.12 11.54 1.77
C ALA A 216 27.95 12.30 2.36
N ALA A 217 28.22 13.17 3.34
CA ALA A 217 27.23 14.00 3.99
C ALA A 217 27.60 15.48 3.84
N VAL A 218 26.71 16.27 3.26
CA VAL A 218 26.74 17.73 3.41
C VAL A 218 25.99 18.05 4.70
N VAL A 219 26.75 18.50 5.71
CA VAL A 219 26.23 19.03 6.96
C VAL A 219 25.95 20.52 6.73
N VAL A 220 24.69 20.84 6.48
CA VAL A 220 24.24 22.19 6.12
C VAL A 220 23.97 22.98 7.40
N LYS A 221 24.88 23.89 7.73
CA LYS A 221 24.71 24.80 8.86
C LYS A 221 23.83 25.98 8.45
N ARG A 222 22.67 26.10 9.09
CA ARG A 222 21.75 27.25 8.95
C ARG A 222 21.06 27.57 10.27
N LYS A 223 20.01 28.38 10.22
CA LYS A 223 19.01 28.50 11.30
C LYS A 223 17.68 27.96 10.78
N MET A 224 16.87 27.38 11.67
CA MET A 224 15.47 27.06 11.40
C MET A 224 14.71 28.31 10.90
N ALA A 225 13.84 28.18 9.89
CA ALA A 225 13.07 29.25 9.24
C ALA A 225 13.89 30.53 8.87
N PRO A 226 14.94 30.42 8.03
CA PRO A 226 15.85 31.52 7.72
C PRO A 226 15.12 32.68 7.02
N GLY A 227 15.35 33.92 7.48
CA GLY A 227 14.70 35.11 6.96
C GLY A 227 13.24 35.32 7.40
N ILE A 228 12.61 34.37 8.11
CA ILE A 228 11.26 34.54 8.65
C ILE A 228 11.35 35.27 9.99
N LYS A 229 11.18 36.60 9.93
CA LYS A 229 11.36 37.51 11.07
C LYS A 229 10.58 37.08 12.32
N GLY A 230 11.30 36.76 13.39
CA GLY A 230 10.71 36.33 14.66
C GLY A 230 10.21 34.88 14.68
N LEU A 231 10.63 34.06 13.70
CA LEU A 231 10.67 32.60 13.80
C LEU A 231 12.11 32.08 13.61
N GLU A 232 12.92 32.75 12.80
CA GLU A 232 14.33 32.42 12.55
C GLU A 232 15.10 32.00 13.82
N GLY A 233 15.60 30.76 13.84
CA GLY A 233 16.37 30.17 14.94
C GLY A 233 15.59 29.82 16.21
N SER A 234 14.25 29.79 16.15
CA SER A 234 13.39 29.45 17.30
C SER A 234 12.77 28.06 17.14
N THR A 235 12.64 27.32 18.25
CA THR A 235 11.83 26.08 18.31
C THR A 235 10.38 26.27 17.82
N HIS A 236 9.85 27.49 17.88
CA HIS A 236 8.51 27.83 17.39
C HIS A 236 8.41 27.86 15.85
N ALA A 237 9.53 27.70 15.14
CA ALA A 237 9.58 27.55 13.68
C ALA A 237 9.38 26.10 13.22
N ASP A 238 9.58 25.12 14.10
CA ASP A 238 9.17 23.74 13.82
C ASP A 238 7.63 23.62 13.82
N ASP A 239 6.93 24.42 14.63
CA ASP A 239 5.48 24.52 14.61
C ASP A 239 4.92 25.24 13.36
N VAL A 240 3.61 25.03 13.12
CA VAL A 240 2.85 25.67 12.04
C VAL A 240 3.02 27.20 12.06
N ILE A 241 3.56 27.77 10.96
CA ILE A 241 3.77 29.21 10.83
C ILE A 241 2.45 29.96 11.04
N PRO A 242 2.32 30.82 12.08
CA PRO A 242 1.07 31.50 12.36
C PRO A 242 0.67 32.44 11.22
N VAL A 243 -0.61 32.39 10.81
CA VAL A 243 -1.17 33.15 9.67
C VAL A 243 -0.71 34.60 9.61
N LYS A 244 -0.68 35.30 10.76
CA LYS A 244 -0.19 36.68 10.84
C LYS A 244 1.28 36.84 10.39
N LYS A 245 2.19 35.96 10.81
CA LYS A 245 3.61 36.02 10.40
C LYS A 245 3.77 35.68 8.93
N ALA A 246 2.99 34.73 8.42
CA ALA A 246 2.96 34.40 6.99
C ALA A 246 2.43 35.56 6.13
N VAL A 247 1.38 36.25 6.58
CA VAL A 247 0.86 37.47 5.93
C VAL A 247 1.91 38.58 5.93
N GLU A 248 2.54 38.90 7.07
CA GLU A 248 3.61 39.91 7.15
C GLU A 248 4.79 39.58 6.20
N TYR A 249 5.18 38.31 6.11
CA TYR A 249 6.21 37.82 5.18
C TYR A 249 5.78 37.98 3.71
N LEU A 250 4.61 37.45 3.33
CA LEU A 250 4.14 37.43 1.94
C LEU A 250 3.79 38.82 1.41
N GLN A 251 3.28 39.73 2.25
CA GLN A 251 3.12 41.15 1.93
C GLN A 251 4.47 41.79 1.58
N SER A 252 5.53 41.52 2.37
CA SER A 252 6.88 42.07 2.10
C SER A 252 7.51 41.59 0.78
N LYS A 253 6.99 40.49 0.22
CA LYS A 253 7.41 39.89 -1.07
C LYS A 253 6.44 40.22 -2.22
N GLY A 254 5.32 40.90 -1.96
CA GLY A 254 4.34 41.31 -2.99
C GLY A 254 3.37 40.21 -3.47
N TYR A 255 3.08 39.19 -2.65
CA TYR A 255 2.10 38.14 -2.99
C TYR A 255 0.67 38.51 -2.54
N ASP A 256 0.14 39.64 -3.00
CA ASP A 256 -1.14 40.20 -2.55
C ASP A 256 -2.32 39.23 -2.74
N GLN A 257 -2.30 38.39 -3.78
CA GLN A 257 -3.32 37.34 -4.02
C GLN A 257 -3.24 36.19 -3.00
N ALA A 258 -2.05 35.84 -2.51
CA ALA A 258 -1.85 34.83 -1.48
C ALA A 258 -2.25 35.38 -0.10
N VAL A 259 -1.86 36.63 0.19
CA VAL A 259 -2.26 37.40 1.38
C VAL A 259 -3.78 37.49 1.48
N SER A 260 -4.44 37.94 0.41
CA SER A 260 -5.92 38.05 0.34
C SER A 260 -6.63 36.72 0.61
N LYS A 261 -5.98 35.59 0.28
CA LYS A 261 -6.52 34.25 0.54
C LYS A 261 -6.31 33.83 1.99
N LEU A 262 -5.13 34.04 2.57
CA LEU A 262 -4.88 33.80 4.00
C LEU A 262 -5.79 34.65 4.90
N GLU A 263 -5.98 35.93 4.57
CA GLU A 263 -6.88 36.83 5.29
C GLU A 263 -8.38 36.46 5.13
N ALA A 264 -8.73 35.71 4.08
CA ALA A 264 -10.05 35.14 3.87
C ALA A 264 -10.26 33.76 4.53
N ILE A 265 -9.23 33.14 5.14
CA ILE A 265 -9.40 31.90 5.93
C ILE A 265 -10.05 32.26 7.27
N THR A 266 -11.37 32.23 7.31
CA THR A 266 -12.12 32.25 8.56
C THR A 266 -12.01 30.89 9.28
N PRO A 267 -11.76 30.85 10.60
CA PRO A 267 -11.76 29.60 11.35
C PRO A 267 -13.14 28.93 11.35
N ASN A 268 -13.35 27.96 10.45
CA ASN A 268 -14.59 27.19 10.36
C ASN A 268 -14.74 26.25 11.57
N SER A 269 -15.34 26.77 12.64
CA SER A 269 -15.89 25.91 13.69
C SER A 269 -16.98 25.02 13.09
N LEU A 270 -16.74 23.72 13.05
CA LEU A 270 -17.73 22.72 12.64
C LEU A 270 -18.90 22.77 13.63
N ALA A 271 -19.97 23.50 13.26
CA ALA A 271 -21.13 23.83 14.11
C ALA A 271 -22.07 22.63 14.38
N TYR A 272 -21.50 21.42 14.43
CA TYR A 272 -22.21 20.19 14.77
C TYR A 272 -22.36 20.11 16.29
N LEU A 273 -23.56 20.43 16.79
CA LEU A 273 -23.91 20.29 18.19
C LEU A 273 -24.11 18.81 18.53
N TYR A 274 -23.13 18.23 19.23
CA TYR A 274 -23.15 16.86 19.73
C TYR A 274 -24.08 16.76 20.95
N SER A 275 -25.14 15.96 20.83
CA SER A 275 -26.08 15.69 21.92
C SER A 275 -25.39 15.03 23.12
N GLY A 276 -25.90 15.30 24.33
CA GLY A 276 -25.39 14.73 25.57
C GLY A 276 -23.98 15.19 25.98
N SER A 277 -23.40 16.21 25.33
CA SER A 277 -22.02 16.67 25.54
C SER A 277 -21.94 18.19 25.70
N GLY A 278 -20.87 18.69 26.31
CA GLY A 278 -20.60 20.12 26.48
C GLY A 278 -20.13 20.84 25.20
N SER A 279 -20.26 22.17 25.18
CA SER A 279 -19.72 23.03 24.12
C SER A 279 -18.23 23.37 24.30
N GLU A 280 -17.73 23.34 25.54
CA GLU A 280 -16.32 23.50 25.86
C GLU A 280 -15.54 22.20 25.57
N LYS A 281 -14.39 22.32 24.89
CA LYS A 281 -13.52 21.21 24.49
C LYS A 281 -12.14 21.29 25.17
N PHE A 282 -11.65 20.16 25.65
CA PHE A 282 -10.38 20.00 26.38
C PHE A 282 -9.39 19.11 25.62
N ALA A 283 -8.09 19.35 25.77
CA ALA A 283 -7.04 18.53 25.16
C ALA A 283 -6.57 17.44 26.13
N ASN A 284 -7.07 16.21 25.99
CA ASN A 284 -6.76 15.11 26.94
C ASN A 284 -5.25 14.85 27.12
N ARG A 285 -4.42 15.15 26.11
CA ARG A 285 -2.96 15.07 26.20
C ARG A 285 -2.35 16.10 27.17
N VAL A 286 -2.78 17.37 27.12
CA VAL A 286 -2.37 18.40 28.10
C VAL A 286 -2.88 18.05 29.50
N VAL A 287 -4.09 17.52 29.58
CA VAL A 287 -4.72 17.11 30.84
C VAL A 287 -4.03 15.91 31.49
N PHE A 288 -3.36 15.04 30.73
CA PHE A 288 -2.45 14.03 31.29
C PHE A 288 -1.30 14.70 32.07
N GLY A 289 -0.65 15.71 31.48
CA GLY A 289 0.41 16.48 32.13
C GLY A 289 -0.06 17.21 33.39
N GLU A 290 -1.23 17.85 33.35
CA GLU A 290 -1.89 18.43 34.54
C GLU A 290 -2.13 17.39 35.64
N ALA A 291 -2.63 16.21 35.26
CA ALA A 291 -2.97 15.15 36.22
C ALA A 291 -1.73 14.52 36.86
N VAL A 292 -0.63 14.35 36.11
CA VAL A 292 0.66 13.92 36.67
C VAL A 292 1.18 14.96 37.66
N CYS A 293 1.21 16.25 37.32
CA CYS A 293 1.57 17.32 38.27
C CYS A 293 0.76 17.23 39.57
N LYS A 294 -0.57 17.04 39.46
CA LYS A 294 -1.45 16.92 40.62
C LYS A 294 -1.17 15.70 41.50
N VAL A 295 -0.62 14.62 40.95
CA VAL A 295 -0.17 13.45 41.75
C VAL A 295 1.20 13.71 42.41
N LEU A 296 2.00 14.64 41.89
CA LEU A 296 3.29 15.05 42.46
C LEU A 296 3.16 16.18 43.50
N GLU A 297 2.11 17.02 43.43
CA GLU A 297 1.81 18.10 44.39
C GLU A 297 1.98 17.73 45.89
N PRO A 298 1.61 16.52 46.38
CA PRO A 298 1.78 16.14 47.78
C PRO A 298 3.21 15.76 48.19
N LEU A 299 4.16 15.68 47.25
CA LEU A 299 5.55 15.29 47.50
C LEU A 299 6.47 16.51 47.65
N SER A 300 7.53 16.37 48.44
CA SER A 300 8.65 17.33 48.38
C SER A 300 9.44 17.12 47.08
N LYS A 301 10.14 18.14 46.59
CA LYS A 301 10.93 18.05 45.35
C LYS A 301 11.96 16.90 45.38
N GLU A 302 12.61 16.70 46.53
CA GLU A 302 13.55 15.58 46.71
C GLU A 302 12.86 14.21 46.73
N GLU A 303 11.66 14.10 47.32
CA GLU A 303 10.89 12.84 47.32
C GLU A 303 10.33 12.51 45.93
N ALA A 304 9.86 13.52 45.20
CA ALA A 304 9.44 13.39 43.80
C ALA A 304 10.62 12.92 42.94
N LYS A 305 11.76 13.63 42.96
CA LYS A 305 13.00 13.28 42.25
C LYS A 305 13.57 11.91 42.61
N ARG A 306 13.38 11.45 43.85
CA ARG A 306 13.80 10.12 44.31
C ARG A 306 12.95 8.98 43.72
N ARG A 307 11.67 9.26 43.42
CA ARG A 307 10.65 8.25 43.08
C ARG A 307 10.04 8.37 41.70
N VAL A 308 10.21 9.48 41.00
CA VAL A 308 9.60 9.72 39.69
C VAL A 308 10.65 10.27 38.74
N LEU A 309 10.69 9.70 37.53
CA LEU A 309 11.51 10.18 36.41
C LEU A 309 10.61 10.26 35.18
N VAL A 310 10.49 11.44 34.60
CA VAL A 310 9.71 11.74 33.41
C VAL A 310 10.68 11.96 32.26
N ILE A 311 10.74 11.01 31.32
CA ILE A 311 11.61 11.11 30.14
C ILE A 311 10.77 11.50 28.93
N ASP A 312 11.16 12.59 28.29
CA ASP A 312 10.56 13.07 27.04
C ASP A 312 11.41 12.72 25.82
N SER A 313 10.73 12.38 24.73
CA SER A 313 11.37 12.02 23.44
C SER A 313 11.16 13.11 22.40
N ASP A 314 11.61 14.33 22.70
CA ASP A 314 11.40 15.56 21.91
C ASP A 314 9.92 15.89 21.65
N LEU A 315 9.01 15.54 22.55
CA LEU A 315 7.56 15.66 22.31
C LEU A 315 6.80 16.36 23.44
N ALA A 316 7.46 17.00 24.40
CA ALA A 316 6.83 17.61 25.57
C ALA A 316 5.78 18.69 25.24
N GLY A 317 6.00 19.48 24.18
CA GLY A 317 5.02 20.46 23.69
C GLY A 317 3.74 19.79 23.19
N SER A 318 3.90 18.73 22.41
CA SER A 318 2.80 18.02 21.73
C SER A 318 2.06 17.04 22.64
N THR A 319 2.77 16.27 23.46
CA THR A 319 2.22 15.28 24.41
C THR A 319 1.57 15.92 25.62
N GLY A 320 2.03 17.09 26.05
CA GLY A 320 1.62 17.74 27.29
C GLY A 320 2.58 17.56 28.47
N LEU A 321 3.70 16.82 28.32
CA LEU A 321 4.74 16.76 29.36
C LEU A 321 5.36 18.13 29.67
N SER A 322 5.24 19.12 28.78
CA SER A 322 5.67 20.51 28.98
C SER A 322 5.08 21.16 30.25
N VAL A 323 3.88 20.75 30.67
CA VAL A 323 3.28 21.19 31.95
C VAL A 323 4.08 20.65 33.14
N ILE A 324 4.58 19.41 33.04
CA ILE A 324 5.41 18.78 34.06
C ILE A 324 6.82 19.36 34.05
N ALA A 325 7.43 19.54 32.88
CA ALA A 325 8.74 20.19 32.73
C ALA A 325 8.78 21.58 33.39
N LYS A 326 7.68 22.33 33.28
CA LYS A 326 7.51 23.66 33.90
C LYS A 326 7.29 23.62 35.41
N ASN A 327 6.43 22.72 35.90
CA ASN A 327 5.99 22.72 37.30
C ASN A 327 6.90 21.87 38.22
N HIS A 328 7.40 20.75 37.68
CA HIS A 328 8.26 19.77 38.35
C HIS A 328 9.54 19.48 37.53
N PRO A 329 10.39 20.48 37.23
CA PRO A 329 11.65 20.26 36.53
C PRO A 329 12.59 19.29 37.27
N GLU A 330 12.41 19.08 38.58
CA GLU A 330 13.17 18.12 39.38
C GLU A 330 12.97 16.64 39.01
N VAL A 331 11.89 16.29 38.28
CA VAL A 331 11.64 14.92 37.78
C VAL A 331 11.80 14.79 36.26
N PHE A 332 11.97 15.90 35.54
CA PHE A 332 11.88 15.93 34.07
C PHE A 332 13.25 15.83 33.40
N LEU A 333 13.33 15.03 32.34
CA LEU A 333 14.51 14.81 31.51
C LEU A 333 14.12 14.90 30.03
N ALA A 334 14.57 15.96 29.35
CA ALA A 334 14.60 15.99 27.89
C ALA A 334 15.70 15.03 27.40
N SER A 335 15.36 14.13 26.47
CA SER A 335 16.23 13.01 26.11
C SER A 335 16.26 12.70 24.60
N GLY A 336 15.97 13.71 23.77
CA GLY A 336 16.08 13.61 22.30
C GLY A 336 15.17 12.55 21.67
N ILE A 337 15.35 12.34 20.37
CA ILE A 337 14.49 11.47 19.55
C ILE A 337 15.01 10.03 19.62
N MET A 338 14.62 9.32 20.69
CA MET A 338 15.16 8.01 21.06
C MET A 338 14.13 7.12 21.80
N GLU A 339 12.90 7.01 21.28
CA GLU A 339 11.75 6.27 21.84
C GLU A 339 12.11 4.98 22.59
N ARG A 340 12.88 4.09 21.94
CA ARG A 340 13.32 2.80 22.49
C ARG A 340 14.16 2.97 23.76
N GLY A 341 15.17 3.84 23.70
CA GLY A 341 16.09 4.13 24.80
C GLY A 341 15.40 4.86 25.93
N ASN A 342 14.60 5.87 25.60
CA ASN A 342 13.87 6.71 26.55
C ASN A 342 12.79 5.91 27.31
N PHE A 343 12.02 5.06 26.61
CA PHE A 343 11.11 4.11 27.27
C PHE A 343 11.90 3.14 28.18
N THR A 344 12.99 2.56 27.68
CA THR A 344 13.78 1.55 28.43
C THR A 344 14.42 2.15 29.68
N ALA A 345 14.88 3.40 29.62
CA ALA A 345 15.41 4.13 30.77
C ALA A 345 14.32 4.44 31.82
N ALA A 346 13.12 4.84 31.38
CA ALA A 346 11.97 5.05 32.28
C ALA A 346 11.54 3.73 32.93
N ALA A 347 11.45 2.64 32.16
CA ALA A 347 11.18 1.29 32.65
C ALA A 347 12.25 0.79 33.64
N GLY A 348 13.54 0.98 33.33
CA GLY A 348 14.65 0.61 34.22
C GLY A 348 14.66 1.39 35.54
N PHE A 349 14.30 2.67 35.52
CA PHE A 349 14.08 3.45 36.75
C PHE A 349 12.89 2.90 37.55
N GLY A 350 11.79 2.55 36.87
CA GLY A 350 10.61 1.91 37.43
C GLY A 350 10.80 0.47 37.92
N ALA A 351 11.84 -0.24 37.48
CA ALA A 351 12.18 -1.57 38.00
C ALA A 351 12.74 -1.52 39.43
N THR A 352 13.06 -0.32 39.96
CA THR A 352 13.36 -0.13 41.38
C THR A 352 12.07 0.02 42.18
N LYS A 353 11.93 -0.75 43.27
CA LYS A 353 10.79 -0.66 44.20
C LYS A 353 10.49 0.79 44.64
N ASP A 354 9.20 1.11 44.75
CA ASP A 354 8.65 2.40 45.20
C ASP A 354 8.92 3.59 44.26
N LYS A 355 9.53 3.35 43.07
CA LYS A 355 9.70 4.32 41.98
C LYS A 355 8.72 4.09 40.84
N VAL A 356 8.49 5.13 40.03
CA VAL A 356 7.68 5.14 38.80
C VAL A 356 8.49 5.81 37.69
N GLY A 357 8.66 5.12 36.56
CA GLY A 357 9.04 5.77 35.31
C GLY A 357 7.82 6.39 34.64
N VAL A 358 7.98 7.54 34.01
CA VAL A 358 6.97 8.16 33.14
C VAL A 358 7.60 8.43 31.79
N PHE A 359 6.89 8.06 30.73
CA PHE A 359 7.34 8.18 29.33
C PHE A 359 6.19 8.70 28.47
N SER A 360 6.46 9.53 27.47
CA SER A 360 5.44 9.90 26.48
C SER A 360 6.00 10.04 25.08
N THR A 361 5.13 9.73 24.11
CA THR A 361 5.37 9.87 22.68
C THR A 361 4.00 9.88 21.95
N PHE A 362 4.01 9.82 20.62
CA PHE A 362 2.83 9.63 19.79
C PHE A 362 2.44 8.15 19.72
N SER A 363 1.14 7.88 19.64
CA SER A 363 0.59 6.52 19.57
C SER A 363 0.93 5.79 18.26
N ALA A 364 1.52 6.48 17.28
CA ALA A 364 2.14 5.87 16.11
C ALA A 364 3.52 5.28 16.44
N PHE A 365 4.31 5.96 17.27
CA PHE A 365 5.68 5.58 17.63
C PHE A 365 5.70 4.53 18.76
N CYS A 366 4.55 4.31 19.42
CA CYS A 366 4.25 3.11 20.23
C CYS A 366 4.68 1.81 19.53
N GLU A 367 4.56 1.73 18.20
CA GLU A 367 4.96 0.58 17.37
C GLU A 367 6.48 0.30 17.38
N MET A 368 7.31 1.30 17.70
CA MET A 368 8.77 1.16 17.76
C MET A 368 9.26 0.52 19.06
N ILE A 369 8.45 0.55 20.13
CA ILE A 369 8.86 0.14 21.49
C ILE A 369 8.19 -1.18 21.97
N ILE A 370 7.62 -1.96 21.05
CA ILE A 370 6.85 -3.18 21.37
C ILE A 370 7.73 -4.28 21.97
N SER A 371 8.97 -4.40 21.49
CA SER A 371 10.02 -5.25 22.05
C SER A 371 10.38 -4.82 23.48
N GLU A 372 10.56 -3.52 23.68
CA GLU A 372 11.00 -2.89 24.90
C GLU A 372 9.91 -2.98 25.98
N ILE A 373 8.64 -2.79 25.62
CA ILE A 373 7.46 -3.06 26.47
C ILE A 373 7.42 -4.52 26.93
N THR A 374 7.79 -5.47 26.05
CA THR A 374 7.90 -6.89 26.41
C THR A 374 9.00 -7.10 27.46
N MET A 375 10.19 -6.51 27.24
CA MET A 375 11.31 -6.60 28.19
C MET A 375 11.01 -5.90 29.52
N ALA A 376 10.33 -4.75 29.51
CA ALA A 376 9.88 -4.06 30.71
C ALA A 376 8.91 -4.92 31.53
N ARG A 377 7.99 -5.64 30.87
CA ARG A 377 7.06 -6.58 31.54
C ARG A 377 7.79 -7.75 32.18
N LEU A 378 8.74 -8.37 31.46
CA LEU A 378 9.57 -9.47 31.96
C LEU A 378 10.48 -9.06 33.13
N ASN A 379 10.85 -7.77 33.22
CA ASN A 379 11.61 -7.20 34.33
C ASN A 379 10.72 -6.55 35.42
N PHE A 380 9.39 -6.77 35.39
CA PHE A 380 8.42 -6.22 36.35
C PHE A 380 8.46 -4.69 36.53
N ALA A 381 8.82 -3.96 35.47
CA ALA A 381 9.04 -2.52 35.50
C ALA A 381 7.77 -1.71 35.81
N ASN A 382 7.87 -0.77 36.74
CA ASN A 382 6.81 0.16 37.09
C ASN A 382 6.85 1.43 36.20
N VAL A 383 6.24 1.39 35.01
CA VAL A 383 6.23 2.52 34.05
C VAL A 383 4.83 2.95 33.62
N LEU A 384 4.59 4.27 33.68
CA LEU A 384 3.40 4.95 33.15
C LEU A 384 3.75 5.58 31.81
N CYS A 385 3.25 5.01 30.73
CA CYS A 385 3.39 5.58 29.39
C CYS A 385 2.16 6.41 29.04
N HIS A 386 2.38 7.47 28.25
CA HIS A 386 1.31 8.24 27.62
C HIS A 386 1.49 8.30 26.11
N PHE A 387 0.52 7.76 25.38
CA PHE A 387 0.47 7.74 23.94
C PHE A 387 -0.56 8.78 23.47
N SER A 388 -0.06 9.96 23.11
CA SER A 388 -0.86 11.05 22.53
C SER A 388 -1.12 10.80 21.03
N HIS A 389 -1.91 11.65 20.36
CA HIS A 389 -2.13 11.58 18.90
C HIS A 389 -2.60 10.20 18.39
N SER A 390 -3.39 9.49 19.21
CA SER A 390 -4.05 8.24 18.80
C SER A 390 -5.23 8.50 17.85
N GLY A 391 -5.53 7.50 17.01
CA GLY A 391 -6.58 7.60 16.00
C GLY A 391 -6.20 8.46 14.78
N VAL A 392 -7.19 9.18 14.25
CA VAL A 392 -7.08 10.04 13.05
C VAL A 392 -7.68 11.43 13.25
N ASP A 393 -8.08 11.78 14.48
CA ASP A 393 -8.95 12.94 14.74
C ASP A 393 -8.17 14.26 14.92
N GLU A 394 -8.57 15.29 14.16
CA GLU A 394 -7.90 16.60 14.03
C GLU A 394 -6.39 16.45 13.67
N MET A 395 -6.02 15.46 12.86
CA MET A 395 -4.63 15.16 12.46
C MET A 395 -4.24 15.88 11.15
N ALA A 396 -3.21 16.73 11.18
CA ALA A 396 -2.69 17.41 9.99
C ALA A 396 -1.75 16.52 9.16
N ASP A 397 -1.00 15.65 9.84
CA ASP A 397 0.08 14.86 9.26
C ASP A 397 -0.41 13.70 8.39
N ASN A 398 0.50 13.17 7.56
CA ASN A 398 0.22 12.03 6.70
C ASN A 398 0.02 10.72 7.50
N THR A 399 -0.44 9.67 6.81
CA THR A 399 -0.84 8.37 7.39
C THR A 399 0.20 7.73 8.34
N CYS A 400 1.51 8.01 8.24
CA CYS A 400 2.50 7.39 9.12
C CYS A 400 2.40 7.84 10.59
N HIS A 401 1.80 9.01 10.83
CA HIS A 401 1.54 9.59 12.15
C HIS A 401 0.21 9.15 12.78
N PHE A 402 -0.65 8.42 12.06
CA PHE A 402 -1.92 7.93 12.61
C PHE A 402 -1.64 6.88 13.70
N GLY A 403 -1.98 7.20 14.95
CA GLY A 403 -1.73 6.32 16.11
C GLY A 403 -2.75 5.20 16.21
N LEU A 404 -2.68 4.23 15.30
CA LEU A 404 -3.75 3.24 15.06
C LEU A 404 -3.58 1.88 15.74
N ASN A 405 -2.35 1.45 16.08
CA ASN A 405 -2.06 0.08 16.51
C ASN A 405 -1.65 -0.05 17.98
N THR A 406 -2.17 0.81 18.87
CA THR A 406 -1.81 0.84 20.31
C THR A 406 -2.00 -0.50 21.03
N PHE A 407 -2.88 -1.37 20.52
CA PHE A 407 -3.06 -2.76 20.98
C PHE A 407 -1.87 -3.70 20.72
N PHE A 408 -0.83 -3.28 19.98
CA PHE A 408 0.43 -4.04 19.92
C PHE A 408 1.19 -4.03 21.26
N ALA A 409 1.00 -3.01 22.09
CA ALA A 409 1.56 -2.98 23.44
C ALA A 409 0.85 -3.94 24.42
N ASP A 410 -0.34 -4.43 24.03
CA ASP A 410 -1.08 -5.50 24.70
C ASP A 410 -0.60 -6.88 24.20
N ASN A 411 0.69 -7.13 24.44
CA ASN A 411 1.47 -8.31 24.04
C ASN A 411 2.00 -9.12 25.25
N GLY A 412 1.33 -9.01 26.40
CA GLY A 412 1.65 -9.82 27.57
C GLY A 412 1.16 -11.27 27.43
N LEU A 413 1.83 -12.19 28.11
CA LEU A 413 1.26 -13.52 28.39
C LEU A 413 0.14 -13.36 29.42
N VAL A 414 -0.97 -14.10 29.28
CA VAL A 414 -2.15 -13.95 30.15
C VAL A 414 -1.84 -14.27 31.62
N ASP A 415 -0.86 -15.14 31.87
CA ASP A 415 -0.40 -15.43 33.23
C ASP A 415 0.41 -14.25 33.80
N GLY A 416 -0.04 -13.72 34.93
CA GLY A 416 0.60 -12.61 35.64
C GLY A 416 0.46 -11.21 35.02
N ASP A 417 -0.19 -11.01 33.88
CA ASP A 417 -0.20 -9.70 33.22
C ASP A 417 -0.96 -8.61 34.00
N THR A 418 -0.23 -7.53 34.30
CA THR A 418 -0.71 -6.28 34.90
C THR A 418 -0.77 -5.11 33.90
N THR A 419 -0.45 -5.32 32.61
CA THR A 419 -0.47 -4.26 31.59
C THR A 419 -1.89 -3.75 31.38
N ARG A 420 -2.13 -2.45 31.54
CA ARG A 420 -3.47 -1.88 31.27
C ARG A 420 -3.39 -0.73 30.27
N LEU A 421 -4.14 -0.87 29.19
CA LEU A 421 -4.36 0.18 28.19
C LEU A 421 -5.58 0.99 28.64
N TYR A 422 -5.41 2.29 28.87
CA TYR A 422 -6.46 3.20 29.32
C TYR A 422 -6.70 4.28 28.27
N PHE A 423 -7.93 4.48 27.81
CA PHE A 423 -8.27 5.53 26.85
C PHE A 423 -9.45 6.38 27.37
N PRO A 424 -9.17 7.42 28.20
CA PRO A 424 -10.21 8.23 28.83
C PRO A 424 -11.03 9.05 27.83
N ALA A 425 -12.35 9.08 28.04
CA ALA A 425 -13.33 9.73 27.17
C ALA A 425 -13.24 11.26 27.16
N ASP A 426 -12.99 11.88 28.32
CA ASP A 426 -12.88 13.33 28.47
C ASP A 426 -11.83 13.71 29.54
N ALA A 427 -11.65 15.02 29.74
CA ALA A 427 -10.64 15.57 30.64
C ALA A 427 -10.86 15.21 32.11
N ASN A 428 -12.10 14.98 32.55
CA ASN A 428 -12.36 14.58 33.93
C ASN A 428 -12.06 13.10 34.13
N GLN A 429 -12.42 12.25 33.17
CA GLN A 429 -11.98 10.86 33.21
C GLN A 429 -10.45 10.75 33.13
N MET A 430 -9.78 11.54 32.29
CA MET A 430 -8.31 11.56 32.20
C MET A 430 -7.66 11.84 33.58
N ARG A 431 -8.13 12.89 34.27
CA ARG A 431 -7.65 13.22 35.62
C ARG A 431 -7.94 12.09 36.63
N ALA A 432 -9.11 11.46 36.57
CA ALA A 432 -9.48 10.36 37.45
C ALA A 432 -8.63 9.10 37.19
N THR A 433 -8.41 8.73 35.92
CA THR A 433 -7.56 7.62 35.50
C THR A 433 -6.13 7.81 36.01
N VAL A 434 -5.47 8.93 35.68
CA VAL A 434 -4.08 9.17 36.12
C VAL A 434 -3.98 9.22 37.65
N SER A 435 -4.90 9.91 38.33
CA SER A 435 -4.91 9.98 39.81
C SER A 435 -5.04 8.61 40.49
N LYS A 436 -5.73 7.66 39.84
CA LYS A 436 -5.88 6.29 40.33
C LYS A 436 -4.65 5.43 40.05
N VAL A 437 -4.14 5.44 38.82
CA VAL A 437 -3.20 4.42 38.32
C VAL A 437 -1.73 4.84 38.35
N PHE A 438 -1.42 6.09 38.75
CA PHE A 438 -0.04 6.57 38.78
C PHE A 438 0.86 5.77 39.74
N TRP A 439 0.33 5.30 40.88
CA TRP A 439 1.10 4.52 41.87
C TRP A 439 0.92 3.00 41.77
N ASP A 440 0.04 2.51 40.89
CA ASP A 440 -0.10 1.08 40.58
C ASP A 440 1.21 0.51 40.02
N GLN A 441 1.50 -0.77 40.30
CA GLN A 441 2.68 -1.46 39.80
C GLN A 441 2.51 -1.98 38.36
N GLY A 442 3.62 -2.23 37.68
CA GLY A 442 3.64 -2.75 36.30
C GLY A 442 3.45 -1.65 35.24
N ILE A 443 3.04 -2.05 34.04
CA ILE A 443 2.95 -1.17 32.87
C ILE A 443 1.55 -0.56 32.76
N ARG A 444 1.43 0.77 32.82
CA ARG A 444 0.17 1.51 32.59
C ARG A 444 0.31 2.35 31.34
N LEU A 445 -0.58 2.17 30.36
CA LEU A 445 -0.50 2.80 29.04
C LEU A 445 -1.72 3.71 28.85
N VAL A 446 -1.57 5.01 29.09
CA VAL A 446 -2.65 6.00 28.94
C VAL A 446 -2.65 6.55 27.52
N ILE A 447 -3.82 6.63 26.88
CA ILE A 447 -3.99 6.91 25.45
C ILE A 447 -4.87 8.15 25.27
N SER A 448 -4.56 9.01 24.30
CA SER A 448 -5.33 10.22 24.00
C SER A 448 -5.12 10.73 22.57
N THR A 449 -6.01 11.62 22.11
CA THR A 449 -6.01 12.21 20.77
C THR A 449 -5.22 13.51 20.63
N GLY A 450 -4.91 13.88 19.38
CA GLY A 450 -4.53 15.24 18.99
C GLY A 450 -5.72 16.22 19.01
N ALA A 451 -6.93 15.73 18.74
CA ALA A 451 -8.15 16.51 18.86
C ALA A 451 -8.50 16.97 20.29
N LYS A 452 -9.23 18.09 20.40
CA LYS A 452 -9.90 18.48 21.65
C LYS A 452 -11.30 17.86 21.75
N VAL A 453 -11.62 17.24 22.89
CA VAL A 453 -12.88 16.52 23.16
C VAL A 453 -13.76 17.26 24.19
N PRO A 454 -15.10 17.24 24.06
CA PRO A 454 -16.01 17.85 25.03
C PRO A 454 -16.18 16.99 26.29
N LEU A 455 -16.73 17.59 27.36
CA LEU A 455 -17.18 16.83 28.53
C LEU A 455 -18.46 16.03 28.22
N ILE A 456 -18.55 14.83 28.76
CA ILE A 456 -19.73 13.95 28.65
C ILE A 456 -20.74 14.28 29.76
N PHE A 457 -22.04 14.37 29.45
CA PHE A 457 -23.09 14.67 30.43
C PHE A 457 -23.99 13.47 30.80
N LYS A 458 -24.48 13.48 32.05
CA LYS A 458 -25.50 12.53 32.55
C LYS A 458 -26.81 12.72 31.80
N GLU A 459 -27.52 11.63 31.52
CA GLU A 459 -28.74 11.61 30.71
C GLU A 459 -29.80 12.62 31.21
N GLY A 460 -30.28 13.48 30.31
CA GLY A 460 -31.27 14.52 30.62
C GLY A 460 -30.76 15.76 31.38
N THR A 461 -29.44 15.92 31.57
CA THR A 461 -28.86 17.03 32.36
C THR A 461 -27.76 17.79 31.60
N GLN A 462 -27.14 18.77 32.27
CA GLN A 462 -25.86 19.39 31.89
C GLN A 462 -24.76 19.12 32.94
N GLU A 463 -24.94 18.09 33.80
CA GLU A 463 -23.92 17.70 34.77
C GLU A 463 -22.89 16.76 34.10
N PRO A 464 -21.58 16.99 34.30
CA PRO A 464 -20.55 16.04 33.89
C PRO A 464 -20.81 14.64 34.45
N TYR A 465 -20.76 13.62 33.58
CA TYR A 465 -20.86 12.22 33.95
C TYR A 465 -19.71 11.84 34.89
N TYR A 466 -18.47 12.15 34.47
CA TYR A 466 -17.27 12.12 35.31
C TYR A 466 -17.22 13.40 36.18
N GLY A 467 -18.26 13.59 36.99
CA GLY A 467 -18.41 14.73 37.90
C GLY A 467 -17.98 14.41 39.33
N ALA A 468 -18.40 15.27 40.26
CA ALA A 468 -18.27 14.97 41.69
C ALA A 468 -19.01 13.65 42.03
N GLY A 469 -18.30 12.71 42.65
CA GLY A 469 -18.80 11.37 42.99
C GLY A 469 -18.43 10.26 41.98
N TYR A 470 -17.76 10.57 40.86
CA TYR A 470 -17.16 9.54 40.01
C TYR A 470 -15.82 9.06 40.60
N GLU A 471 -15.62 7.74 40.69
CA GLU A 471 -14.33 7.12 40.95
C GLU A 471 -13.94 6.22 39.78
N PHE A 472 -12.78 6.48 39.17
CA PHE A 472 -12.23 5.59 38.15
C PHE A 472 -11.80 4.26 38.77
N THR A 473 -12.38 3.16 38.30
CA THR A 473 -11.98 1.80 38.68
C THR A 473 -11.34 1.10 37.48
N PRO A 474 -10.04 0.73 37.55
CA PRO A 474 -9.37 0.00 36.47
C PRO A 474 -10.10 -1.29 36.11
N SER A 475 -10.13 -1.63 34.81
CA SER A 475 -10.81 -2.82 34.28
C SER A 475 -12.33 -2.85 34.51
N LYS A 476 -12.97 -1.67 34.63
CA LYS A 476 -14.43 -1.50 34.61
C LYS A 476 -14.87 -0.66 33.41
N ASP A 477 -16.04 -1.01 32.86
CA ASP A 477 -16.64 -0.31 31.72
C ASP A 477 -17.78 0.62 32.20
N ASP A 478 -17.77 1.88 31.76
CA ASP A 478 -18.72 2.91 32.22
C ASP A 478 -19.99 2.96 31.36
N PHE A 479 -21.16 2.75 31.97
CA PHE A 479 -22.46 2.82 31.28
C PHE A 479 -22.94 4.29 31.16
N ILE A 480 -22.58 4.94 30.06
CA ILE A 480 -22.96 6.33 29.73
C ILE A 480 -24.46 6.46 29.46
N ARG A 481 -25.06 5.41 28.86
CA ARG A 481 -26.51 5.23 28.70
C ARG A 481 -26.83 3.74 28.88
N THR A 482 -27.87 3.40 29.64
CA THR A 482 -28.38 2.01 29.69
C THR A 482 -29.49 1.81 28.66
N GLY A 483 -29.56 0.63 28.04
CA GLY A 483 -30.52 0.36 26.97
C GLY A 483 -30.94 -1.10 26.85
N LYS A 484 -32.09 -1.33 26.22
CA LYS A 484 -32.73 -2.65 26.12
C LYS A 484 -32.53 -3.33 24.76
N VAL A 485 -32.26 -2.58 23.69
CA VAL A 485 -32.22 -3.16 22.33
C VAL A 485 -30.81 -3.57 21.89
N GLY A 486 -29.77 -3.11 22.58
CA GLY A 486 -28.37 -3.42 22.33
C GLY A 486 -27.48 -2.26 22.77
N TYR A 487 -26.16 -2.43 22.62
CA TYR A 487 -25.17 -1.49 23.11
C TYR A 487 -24.17 -1.07 22.03
N VAL A 488 -23.80 0.21 22.05
CA VAL A 488 -22.57 0.71 21.45
C VAL A 488 -21.48 0.68 22.52
N VAL A 489 -20.28 0.19 22.17
CA VAL A 489 -19.09 0.18 23.02
C VAL A 489 -18.01 1.00 22.32
N CYS A 490 -17.42 1.96 23.00
CA CYS A 490 -16.40 2.84 22.44
C CYS A 490 -15.51 3.40 23.56
N TYR A 491 -14.57 4.26 23.22
CA TYR A 491 -13.66 4.93 24.18
C TYR A 491 -13.09 6.20 23.54
N GLY A 492 -12.36 7.00 24.32
CA GLY A 492 -11.74 8.22 23.82
C GLY A 492 -12.71 9.19 23.15
N GLU A 493 -12.25 9.80 22.06
CA GLU A 493 -12.97 10.75 21.20
C GLU A 493 -14.17 10.14 20.47
N MET A 494 -14.33 8.81 20.46
CA MET A 494 -15.52 8.18 19.92
C MET A 494 -16.70 8.20 20.89
N VAL A 495 -16.49 8.42 22.19
CA VAL A 495 -17.59 8.41 23.19
C VAL A 495 -18.60 9.52 22.94
N TYR A 496 -18.17 10.77 22.72
CA TYR A 496 -19.11 11.88 22.50
C TYR A 496 -19.81 11.80 21.13
N ARG A 497 -19.15 11.21 20.13
CA ARG A 497 -19.72 10.96 18.79
C ARG A 497 -20.74 9.82 18.80
N ALA A 498 -20.44 8.74 19.51
CA ALA A 498 -21.36 7.64 19.74
C ALA A 498 -22.52 8.06 20.66
N LEU A 499 -22.30 8.99 21.60
CA LEU A 499 -23.36 9.54 22.45
C LEU A 499 -24.36 10.37 21.66
N ASP A 500 -23.90 11.25 20.78
CA ASP A 500 -24.78 11.97 19.88
C ASP A 500 -25.64 11.01 19.03
N ALA A 501 -25.02 9.97 18.46
CA ALA A 501 -25.73 8.93 17.71
C ALA A 501 -26.75 8.16 18.57
N VAL A 502 -26.41 7.81 19.81
CA VAL A 502 -27.26 7.04 20.74
C VAL A 502 -28.42 7.90 21.26
N ASP A 503 -28.18 9.13 21.70
CA ASP A 503 -29.25 10.01 22.20
C ASP A 503 -30.24 10.40 21.07
N ARG A 504 -29.76 10.56 19.82
CA ARG A 504 -30.64 10.69 18.63
C ARG A 504 -31.47 9.42 18.38
N LEU A 505 -30.86 8.24 18.44
CA LEU A 505 -31.59 6.97 18.31
C LEU A 505 -32.63 6.78 19.43
N ARG A 506 -32.31 7.16 20.67
CA ARG A 506 -33.27 7.16 21.80
C ARG A 506 -34.46 8.09 21.54
N ALA A 507 -34.21 9.28 20.99
CA ALA A 507 -35.27 10.21 20.57
C ALA A 507 -36.16 9.66 19.42
N GLU A 508 -35.60 8.83 18.53
CA GLU A 508 -36.37 8.07 17.52
C GLU A 508 -37.16 6.87 18.11
N GLY A 509 -37.12 6.66 19.43
CA GLY A 509 -37.77 5.54 20.11
C GLY A 509 -36.93 4.25 20.16
N VAL A 510 -35.63 4.34 19.87
CA VAL A 510 -34.71 3.20 19.86
C VAL A 510 -33.85 3.18 21.12
N ASP A 511 -34.20 2.31 22.08
CA ASP A 511 -33.62 2.20 23.42
C ASP A 511 -32.22 1.52 23.42
N VAL A 512 -31.24 2.18 22.78
CA VAL A 512 -29.82 1.78 22.68
C VAL A 512 -29.05 2.27 23.91
N GLY A 513 -28.15 1.43 24.44
CA GLY A 513 -27.20 1.82 25.47
C GLY A 513 -25.82 2.21 24.90
N LEU A 514 -25.04 2.93 25.70
CA LEU A 514 -23.68 3.34 25.39
C LEU A 514 -22.75 2.98 26.53
N VAL A 515 -21.64 2.33 26.20
CA VAL A 515 -20.59 1.91 27.12
C VAL A 515 -19.27 2.59 26.72
N ASN A 516 -18.65 3.29 27.65
CA ASN A 516 -17.26 3.71 27.53
C ASN A 516 -16.35 2.62 28.13
N LYS A 517 -15.65 1.90 27.28
CA LYS A 517 -14.63 0.90 27.65
C LYS A 517 -13.31 1.61 27.95
N SER A 518 -13.25 2.33 29.06
CA SER A 518 -12.10 3.16 29.43
C SER A 518 -10.81 2.38 29.69
N THR A 519 -10.91 1.09 30.08
CA THR A 519 -9.78 0.14 30.09
C THR A 519 -9.91 -0.82 28.90
N LEU A 520 -9.05 -0.69 27.91
CA LEU A 520 -9.22 -1.32 26.59
C LEU A 520 -9.02 -2.84 26.61
N ASN A 521 -7.96 -3.33 27.25
CA ASN A 521 -7.42 -4.68 27.03
C ASN A 521 -7.91 -5.76 28.02
N VAL A 522 -8.74 -5.41 29.01
CA VAL A 522 -9.23 -6.36 30.02
C VAL A 522 -10.75 -6.44 30.00
N VAL A 523 -11.29 -7.64 30.16
CA VAL A 523 -12.74 -7.87 30.18
C VAL A 523 -13.32 -7.52 31.55
N ASP A 524 -14.28 -6.59 31.60
CA ASP A 524 -15.13 -6.44 32.78
C ASP A 524 -16.24 -7.50 32.73
N GLU A 525 -16.02 -8.63 33.39
CA GLU A 525 -17.01 -9.73 33.49
C GLU A 525 -18.44 -9.27 33.80
N ALA A 526 -18.62 -8.22 34.61
CA ALA A 526 -19.95 -7.71 34.95
C ALA A 526 -20.58 -6.94 33.77
N ALA A 527 -19.89 -5.94 33.24
CA ALA A 527 -20.37 -5.13 32.13
C ALA A 527 -20.52 -5.95 30.84
N THR A 528 -19.52 -6.77 30.50
CA THR A 528 -19.53 -7.63 29.31
C THR A 528 -20.70 -8.61 29.33
N ARG A 529 -21.09 -9.16 30.48
CA ARG A 529 -22.32 -9.96 30.60
C ARG A 529 -23.58 -9.14 30.37
N ILE A 530 -23.64 -7.88 30.82
CA ILE A 530 -24.78 -6.98 30.58
C ILE A 530 -24.91 -6.66 29.08
N TYR A 531 -23.87 -6.11 28.44
CA TYR A 531 -23.97 -5.72 27.03
C TYR A 531 -23.94 -6.90 26.05
N GLY A 532 -23.16 -7.95 26.34
CA GLY A 532 -23.08 -9.17 25.53
C GLY A 532 -24.31 -10.06 25.59
N SER A 533 -25.15 -9.95 26.63
CA SER A 533 -26.49 -10.57 26.65
C SER A 533 -27.54 -9.76 25.86
N GLY A 534 -27.18 -8.56 25.39
CA GLY A 534 -28.06 -7.71 24.59
C GLY A 534 -28.25 -8.22 23.15
N PRO A 535 -29.31 -7.77 22.43
CA PRO A 535 -29.56 -8.23 21.05
C PRO A 535 -28.46 -7.86 20.04
N PHE A 536 -27.68 -6.81 20.29
CA PHE A 536 -26.50 -6.45 19.51
C PHE A 536 -25.41 -5.76 20.37
N VAL A 537 -24.17 -5.86 19.90
CA VAL A 537 -23.02 -5.07 20.36
C VAL A 537 -22.33 -4.46 19.14
N LEU A 538 -22.12 -3.15 19.14
CA LEU A 538 -21.37 -2.41 18.13
C LEU A 538 -20.14 -1.78 18.77
N VAL A 539 -18.91 -2.18 18.39
CA VAL A 539 -17.71 -1.41 18.77
C VAL A 539 -17.50 -0.24 17.81
N VAL A 540 -17.13 0.93 18.34
CA VAL A 540 -16.79 2.14 17.58
C VAL A 540 -15.47 2.71 18.11
N GLU A 541 -14.48 2.80 17.25
CA GLU A 541 -13.11 3.24 17.57
C GLU A 541 -12.49 3.99 16.38
N SER A 542 -11.43 4.78 16.61
CA SER A 542 -10.61 5.37 15.53
C SER A 542 -9.32 4.60 15.24
N LEU A 543 -9.06 3.52 15.97
CA LEU A 543 -7.92 2.62 15.76
C LEU A 543 -8.07 1.79 14.48
N ASN A 544 -6.99 1.11 14.06
CA ASN A 544 -7.00 0.22 12.91
C ASN A 544 -7.97 -0.94 13.15
N GLN A 545 -8.95 -1.10 12.25
CA GLN A 545 -9.98 -2.14 12.36
C GLN A 545 -9.39 -3.56 12.48
N LYS A 546 -8.17 -3.82 11.97
CA LYS A 546 -7.54 -5.15 12.07
C LYS A 546 -7.01 -5.48 13.48
N THR A 547 -6.65 -4.48 14.27
CA THR A 547 -5.87 -4.64 15.52
C THR A 547 -6.54 -4.06 16.77
N GLY A 548 -7.58 -3.23 16.58
CA GLY A 548 -8.32 -2.53 17.63
C GLY A 548 -9.22 -3.39 18.53
N LEU A 549 -9.99 -2.74 19.40
CA LEU A 549 -10.88 -3.39 20.38
C LEU A 549 -11.91 -4.31 19.69
N GLY A 550 -12.38 -3.91 18.51
CA GLY A 550 -13.33 -4.64 17.70
C GLY A 550 -12.85 -6.04 17.26
N SER A 551 -11.54 -6.29 17.20
CA SER A 551 -11.03 -7.64 16.93
C SER A 551 -11.02 -8.48 18.22
N LYS A 552 -10.50 -7.95 19.33
CA LYS A 552 -10.35 -8.69 20.60
C LYS A 552 -11.70 -8.95 21.30
N MET A 553 -12.61 -7.97 21.33
CA MET A 553 -13.91 -8.11 22.01
C MET A 553 -14.83 -9.15 21.36
N GLY A 554 -14.70 -9.41 20.06
CA GLY A 554 -15.41 -10.51 19.40
C GLY A 554 -15.08 -11.86 20.04
N THR A 555 -13.80 -12.14 20.29
CA THR A 555 -13.33 -13.35 20.99
C THR A 555 -13.83 -13.40 22.43
N TRP A 556 -13.70 -12.30 23.18
CA TRP A 556 -14.13 -12.26 24.59
C TRP A 556 -15.62 -12.57 24.79
N LEU A 557 -16.48 -12.13 23.87
CA LEU A 557 -17.90 -12.45 23.88
C LEU A 557 -18.12 -13.95 23.62
N LEU A 558 -17.44 -14.53 22.62
CA LEU A 558 -17.54 -15.95 22.25
C LEU A 558 -17.08 -16.89 23.37
N GLU A 559 -15.94 -16.61 24.01
CA GLU A 559 -15.43 -17.34 25.19
C GLU A 559 -16.48 -17.45 26.30
N ARG A 560 -17.23 -16.36 26.51
CA ARG A 560 -18.27 -16.23 27.56
C ARG A 560 -19.64 -16.74 27.13
N GLN A 561 -19.72 -17.34 25.94
CA GLN A 561 -20.96 -17.83 25.32
C GLN A 561 -22.00 -16.72 25.07
N LEU A 562 -21.53 -15.47 25.01
CA LEU A 562 -22.33 -14.29 24.72
C LEU A 562 -22.37 -14.12 23.20
N THR A 563 -23.53 -14.34 22.60
CA THR A 563 -23.69 -14.27 21.13
C THR A 563 -24.65 -13.15 20.69
N PRO A 564 -24.34 -11.87 21.00
CA PRO A 564 -25.08 -10.74 20.45
C PRO A 564 -24.86 -10.68 18.93
N LYS A 565 -25.67 -9.91 18.21
CA LYS A 565 -25.26 -9.49 16.86
C LYS A 565 -24.05 -8.56 16.98
N TYR A 566 -22.87 -9.09 16.67
CA TYR A 566 -21.62 -8.35 16.79
C TYR A 566 -21.24 -7.63 15.49
N LYS A 567 -20.71 -6.40 15.61
CA LYS A 567 -20.04 -5.64 14.55
C LYS A 567 -19.09 -4.64 15.20
N TYR A 568 -18.12 -4.16 14.44
CA TYR A 568 -17.23 -3.08 14.84
C TYR A 568 -16.91 -2.18 13.65
N ILE A 569 -16.66 -0.90 13.89
CA ILE A 569 -16.19 0.07 12.90
C ILE A 569 -14.95 0.79 13.43
N GLY A 570 -13.95 0.93 12.58
CA GLY A 570 -12.65 1.51 12.87
C GLY A 570 -12.02 2.15 11.63
N THR A 571 -10.80 2.66 11.76
CA THR A 571 -10.02 3.18 10.64
C THR A 571 -9.66 2.05 9.66
N THR A 572 -9.89 2.30 8.37
CA THR A 572 -9.77 1.31 7.28
C THR A 572 -9.10 1.84 6.01
N LYS A 573 -8.69 3.11 6.00
CA LYS A 573 -8.14 3.82 4.83
C LYS A 573 -6.95 4.69 5.25
N GLU A 574 -6.08 4.96 4.29
CA GLU A 574 -5.05 6.01 4.37
C GLU A 574 -5.69 7.40 4.60
N GLY A 575 -4.90 8.35 5.10
CA GLY A 575 -5.36 9.72 5.34
C GLY A 575 -5.68 10.47 4.05
N CYS A 576 -6.72 11.30 4.06
CA CYS A 576 -7.14 12.09 2.89
C CYS A 576 -6.61 13.53 2.86
N GLY A 577 -5.71 13.90 3.79
CA GLY A 577 -5.46 15.30 4.16
C GLY A 577 -6.65 15.95 4.87
N GLY A 578 -6.44 17.11 5.49
CA GLY A 578 -7.43 17.78 6.33
C GLY A 578 -7.48 17.23 7.76
N LEU A 579 -8.11 18.00 8.67
CA LEU A 579 -8.09 17.78 10.12
C LEU A 579 -9.29 16.94 10.60
N GLY A 580 -10.49 17.52 10.57
CA GLY A 580 -11.72 16.85 11.00
C GLY A 580 -12.30 15.95 9.89
N GLU A 581 -11.88 16.19 8.65
CA GLU A 581 -12.26 15.49 7.44
C GLU A 581 -11.96 13.98 7.53
N GLN A 582 -10.90 13.59 8.25
CA GLN A 582 -10.49 12.20 8.44
C GLN A 582 -11.60 11.34 9.06
N ILE A 583 -12.32 11.84 10.07
CA ILE A 583 -13.40 11.10 10.76
C ILE A 583 -14.57 10.80 9.81
N PHE A 584 -14.94 11.77 8.96
CA PHE A 584 -15.93 11.58 7.90
C PHE A 584 -15.39 10.66 6.80
N HIS A 585 -14.09 10.75 6.47
CA HIS A 585 -13.45 9.89 5.48
C HIS A 585 -13.44 8.43 5.91
N GLN A 586 -13.10 8.10 7.17
CA GLN A 586 -13.18 6.74 7.69
C GLN A 586 -14.62 6.25 7.85
N GLY A 587 -15.59 7.15 8.05
CA GLY A 587 -16.99 6.81 8.31
C GLY A 587 -17.24 6.53 9.80
N LEU A 588 -16.67 7.37 10.66
CA LEU A 588 -16.76 7.30 12.12
C LEU A 588 -17.62 8.44 12.71
N ASP A 589 -18.22 9.27 11.86
CA ASP A 589 -19.17 10.30 12.28
C ASP A 589 -20.46 9.71 12.90
N ALA A 590 -21.23 10.55 13.61
CA ALA A 590 -22.44 10.11 14.31
C ALA A 590 -23.51 9.50 13.38
N GLN A 591 -23.66 9.97 12.13
CA GLN A 591 -24.60 9.36 11.18
C GLN A 591 -24.12 7.99 10.71
N SER A 592 -22.81 7.80 10.53
CA SER A 592 -22.22 6.49 10.26
C SER A 592 -22.37 5.52 11.44
N VAL A 593 -22.28 5.99 12.69
CA VAL A 593 -22.62 5.19 13.89
C VAL A 593 -24.12 4.80 13.90
N MET A 594 -25.03 5.75 13.71
CA MET A 594 -26.48 5.47 13.63
C MET A 594 -26.81 4.44 12.54
N LYS A 595 -26.17 4.57 11.36
CA LYS A 595 -26.27 3.64 10.24
C LYS A 595 -25.71 2.25 10.57
N ALA A 596 -24.63 2.18 11.35
CA ALA A 596 -24.08 0.90 11.81
C ALA A 596 -25.03 0.20 12.80
N VAL A 597 -25.61 0.91 13.77
CA VAL A 597 -26.63 0.37 14.69
C VAL A 597 -27.86 -0.16 13.93
N ARG A 598 -28.44 0.66 13.04
CA ARG A 598 -29.58 0.26 12.20
C ARG A 598 -29.28 -0.96 11.29
N SER A 599 -28.00 -1.20 10.95
CA SER A 599 -27.59 -2.40 10.20
C SER A 599 -27.57 -3.69 11.03
N LEU A 600 -27.36 -3.59 12.35
CA LEU A 600 -27.47 -4.72 13.27
C LEU A 600 -28.94 -5.03 13.57
N GLN A 601 -29.76 -4.00 13.78
CA GLN A 601 -31.16 -4.15 14.16
C GLN A 601 -32.10 -3.35 13.24
N PRO A 602 -32.80 -4.03 12.30
CA PRO A 602 -33.82 -3.39 11.48
C PRO A 602 -35.07 -3.09 12.31
N PHE A 603 -35.30 -1.81 12.62
CA PHE A 603 -36.48 -1.37 13.38
C PHE A 603 -37.71 -1.24 12.47
N ARG A 604 -38.88 -1.68 12.96
CA ARG A 604 -40.17 -1.29 12.39
C ARG A 604 -40.57 0.06 12.99
N LEU A 605 -40.36 1.14 12.25
CA LEU A 605 -40.84 2.47 12.62
C LEU A 605 -42.37 2.46 12.76
N HIS A 606 -42.87 2.54 14.00
CA HIS A 606 -44.23 2.98 14.25
C HIS A 606 -44.29 4.49 14.05
N ARG A 607 -45.12 4.96 13.10
CA ARG A 607 -45.40 6.39 12.92
C ARG A 607 -46.24 6.92 14.09
N THR A 608 -45.57 7.40 15.14
CA THR A 608 -46.15 8.37 16.09
C THR A 608 -46.04 9.77 15.50
N ALA A 609 -47.10 10.57 15.57
CA ALA A 609 -47.25 11.77 14.76
C ALA A 609 -46.94 13.06 15.54
N SER A 610 -45.66 13.37 15.78
CA SER A 610 -45.21 14.72 16.17
C SER A 610 -43.68 14.90 16.10
N THR A 611 -43.16 15.45 15.00
CA THR A 611 -41.78 15.98 14.93
C THR A 611 -41.83 17.51 14.79
N PRO A 612 -41.15 18.30 15.65
CA PRO A 612 -41.17 19.76 15.58
C PRO A 612 -40.48 20.33 14.32
N LYS A 613 -40.89 21.53 13.90
CA LYS A 613 -40.44 22.18 12.64
C LYS A 613 -38.95 22.58 12.56
N HIS A 614 -38.10 22.23 13.54
CA HIS A 614 -36.70 22.67 13.58
C HIS A 614 -35.75 21.89 12.64
N GLU A 615 -36.11 20.69 12.18
CA GLU A 615 -35.29 19.93 11.21
C GLU A 615 -35.14 20.63 9.85
N ALA A 616 -36.09 21.50 9.48
CA ALA A 616 -36.10 22.17 8.17
C ALA A 616 -34.91 23.12 7.96
N ALA A 617 -34.44 23.79 9.01
CA ALA A 617 -33.39 24.81 8.90
C ALA A 617 -32.02 24.23 8.54
N TYR A 618 -31.67 23.04 9.08
CA TYR A 618 -30.39 22.40 8.79
C TYR A 618 -30.40 21.69 7.43
N HIS A 619 -31.56 21.14 7.02
CA HIS A 619 -31.70 20.54 5.69
C HIS A 619 -31.59 21.57 4.56
N GLN A 620 -32.09 22.80 4.74
CA GLN A 620 -32.10 23.78 3.65
C GLN A 620 -30.67 24.17 3.21
N HIS A 621 -29.73 24.34 4.15
CA HIS A 621 -28.36 24.75 3.81
C HIS A 621 -27.51 23.63 3.17
N LEU A 622 -27.84 22.36 3.42
CA LEU A 622 -27.19 21.21 2.77
C LEU A 622 -27.83 20.79 1.42
N THR A 623 -29.03 21.29 1.11
CA THR A 623 -29.79 20.88 -0.10
C THR A 623 -29.68 21.89 -1.26
N GLU A 624 -29.28 23.14 -1.02
CA GLU A 624 -29.06 24.12 -2.11
C GLU A 624 -27.75 23.91 -2.89
N VAL A 625 -26.82 23.07 -2.39
CA VAL A 625 -25.52 22.78 -3.04
C VAL A 625 -25.54 21.45 -3.82
N LEU A 626 -26.49 20.54 -3.58
CA LEU A 626 -26.52 19.21 -4.21
C LEU A 626 -27.92 18.78 -4.67
N TYR A 627 -27.99 18.39 -5.95
CA TYR A 627 -29.12 17.84 -6.72
C TYR A 627 -30.21 18.81 -7.21
N HIS A 628 -30.06 19.17 -8.49
CA HIS A 628 -31.20 19.26 -9.42
C HIS A 628 -31.41 17.92 -10.16
N SER A 629 -32.59 17.76 -10.77
CA SER A 629 -33.04 16.69 -11.68
C SER A 629 -33.63 15.36 -11.11
N THR A 630 -34.95 15.43 -10.90
CA THR A 630 -35.97 14.47 -11.39
C THR A 630 -36.16 13.10 -10.73
N THR A 631 -37.24 13.01 -9.94
CA THR A 631 -37.83 11.79 -9.35
C THR A 631 -38.68 10.97 -10.34
N VAL A 632 -38.72 9.64 -10.19
CA VAL A 632 -39.81 8.78 -10.69
C VAL A 632 -40.16 7.72 -9.62
N THR A 633 -41.45 7.46 -9.40
CA THR A 633 -41.96 6.63 -8.28
C THR A 633 -42.96 5.58 -8.79
N VAL A 634 -42.85 4.31 -8.35
CA VAL A 634 -43.82 3.24 -8.65
C VAL A 634 -44.07 2.35 -7.42
N GLN A 635 -45.28 1.81 -7.28
CA GLN A 635 -45.80 1.04 -6.13
C GLN A 635 -45.64 -0.51 -6.26
N PRO A 636 -45.84 -1.27 -5.16
CA PRO A 636 -45.65 -2.73 -5.14
C PRO A 636 -46.92 -3.55 -5.47
N TYR A 637 -46.74 -4.83 -5.83
CA TYR A 637 -47.80 -5.86 -5.79
C TYR A 637 -47.27 -7.25 -5.35
N ASN A 638 -48.11 -8.28 -5.31
CA ASN A 638 -48.04 -9.38 -4.34
C ASN A 638 -48.23 -10.81 -4.94
N ARG A 639 -47.98 -11.85 -4.11
CA ARG A 639 -48.61 -13.20 -4.05
C ARG A 639 -48.03 -14.48 -4.76
N THR A 640 -47.50 -15.38 -3.89
CA THR A 640 -47.76 -16.86 -3.73
C THR A 640 -47.13 -18.00 -4.58
N THR A 641 -46.97 -19.16 -3.90
CA THR A 641 -46.98 -20.60 -4.36
C THR A 641 -45.80 -21.18 -5.19
N VAL A 642 -45.31 -22.44 -5.03
CA VAL A 642 -45.55 -23.51 -4.01
C VAL A 642 -44.47 -24.66 -3.98
N GLN A 643 -44.29 -25.31 -2.81
CA GLN A 643 -43.88 -26.71 -2.46
C GLN A 643 -42.94 -27.66 -3.29
N GLN A 644 -41.90 -28.19 -2.59
CA GLN A 644 -41.62 -29.63 -2.25
C GLN A 644 -40.77 -30.66 -3.09
N ILE A 645 -39.89 -31.36 -2.33
CA ILE A 645 -39.69 -32.85 -2.18
C ILE A 645 -38.59 -33.65 -2.98
N THR A 646 -37.52 -33.99 -2.24
CA THR A 646 -36.70 -35.25 -2.12
C THR A 646 -36.01 -35.97 -3.29
N GLY A 647 -34.80 -36.49 -3.01
CA GLY A 647 -34.09 -37.59 -3.71
C GLY A 647 -32.89 -38.11 -2.86
N LYS A 648 -32.35 -39.33 -3.12
CA LYS A 648 -31.29 -39.96 -2.30
C LYS A 648 -30.31 -40.87 -3.08
N ARG A 649 -29.07 -40.96 -2.53
CA ARG A 649 -28.01 -42.00 -2.66
C ARG A 649 -27.05 -42.00 -3.87
N CYS A 650 -25.81 -42.41 -3.57
CA CYS A 650 -24.64 -42.65 -4.43
C CYS A 650 -24.61 -44.13 -4.92
N PRO A 651 -23.71 -44.57 -5.84
CA PRO A 651 -22.24 -44.64 -5.60
C PRO A 651 -21.30 -44.36 -6.81
N VAL A 652 -20.00 -44.53 -6.55
CA VAL A 652 -18.77 -44.50 -7.40
C VAL A 652 -18.72 -45.80 -8.26
N PRO A 653 -18.06 -45.94 -9.46
CA PRO A 653 -16.67 -45.53 -9.75
C PRO A 653 -16.27 -45.18 -11.23
N ALA A 654 -14.94 -45.11 -11.44
CA ALA A 654 -14.15 -45.21 -12.69
C ALA A 654 -13.38 -43.94 -13.14
N GLU A 655 -12.06 -44.01 -12.94
CA GLU A 655 -10.99 -43.27 -13.63
C GLU A 655 -10.63 -43.99 -14.97
N PRO A 656 -9.84 -43.42 -15.91
CA PRO A 656 -8.66 -42.58 -15.66
C PRO A 656 -8.53 -41.27 -16.48
N GLU A 657 -7.57 -40.45 -16.00
CA GLU A 657 -6.48 -39.72 -16.70
C GLU A 657 -6.47 -39.48 -18.23
N PRO A 658 -5.57 -38.59 -18.73
CA PRO A 658 -5.03 -37.37 -18.13
C PRO A 658 -5.26 -36.14 -19.03
N GLY A 659 -5.23 -34.95 -18.44
CA GLY A 659 -5.55 -33.70 -19.13
C GLY A 659 -6.08 -32.68 -18.12
N ALA A 660 -5.27 -32.07 -17.26
CA ALA A 660 -3.88 -31.65 -17.47
C ALA A 660 -3.76 -30.66 -18.66
N SER A 661 -3.23 -29.46 -18.49
CA SER A 661 -2.65 -28.90 -17.27
C SER A 661 -2.98 -27.43 -17.16
N ASN A 662 -3.77 -27.11 -16.12
CA ASN A 662 -3.82 -25.83 -15.45
C ASN A 662 -4.47 -24.73 -16.33
N GLU A 663 -5.21 -23.72 -15.86
CA GLU A 663 -5.40 -23.29 -14.49
C GLU A 663 -6.40 -22.10 -14.44
N ILE A 664 -5.88 -20.89 -14.58
CA ILE A 664 -6.17 -19.73 -13.76
C ILE A 664 -5.66 -18.50 -14.54
N PHE A 665 -4.57 -17.82 -14.16
CA PHE A 665 -4.55 -16.64 -13.29
C PHE A 665 -5.66 -15.66 -13.72
N PHE A 666 -6.56 -15.38 -12.77
CA PHE A 666 -6.91 -14.03 -12.36
C PHE A 666 -7.67 -13.03 -13.42
N GLY A 667 -8.74 -12.12 -13.38
CA GLY A 667 -9.85 -11.42 -12.54
C GLY A 667 -10.19 -9.93 -12.91
N PRO A 668 -10.36 -8.84 -12.06
CA PRO A 668 -10.42 -8.52 -10.56
C PRO A 668 -11.66 -7.73 -9.94
N ALA A 669 -12.06 -7.86 -8.63
CA ALA A 669 -12.49 -6.76 -7.69
C ALA A 669 -13.21 -7.10 -6.32
N VAL A 670 -13.54 -6.06 -5.51
CA VAL A 670 -14.02 -6.12 -4.10
C VAL A 670 -15.54 -6.12 -3.87
N ARG A 671 -16.03 -7.05 -3.03
CA ARG A 671 -16.60 -6.70 -1.70
C ARG A 671 -16.71 -7.92 -0.77
N LEU A 672 -16.21 -7.73 0.46
CA LEU A 672 -16.94 -7.90 1.73
C LEU A 672 -18.33 -8.55 1.68
N VAL A 673 -18.59 -9.40 2.69
CA VAL A 673 -19.90 -9.59 3.37
C VAL A 673 -20.95 -10.42 2.56
N THR A 674 -21.49 -11.54 3.04
CA THR A 674 -21.38 -12.21 4.36
C THR A 674 -21.83 -13.68 4.34
N CYS A 675 -21.34 -14.44 5.33
CA CYS A 675 -22.09 -15.34 6.22
C CYS A 675 -23.52 -15.76 5.84
N SER A 676 -23.73 -17.07 5.68
CA SER A 676 -24.85 -17.81 6.28
C SER A 676 -24.70 -19.31 5.99
N LYS A 677 -24.90 -20.27 6.91
CA LYS A 677 -24.94 -20.29 8.39
C LYS A 677 -25.10 -21.77 8.81
N SER A 678 -24.98 -22.08 10.11
CA SER A 678 -25.69 -23.16 10.84
C SER A 678 -26.00 -24.49 10.10
N SER A 679 -25.65 -25.71 10.54
CA SER A 679 -25.39 -26.29 11.87
C SER A 679 -25.62 -27.83 11.69
N THR A 680 -25.61 -28.77 12.66
CA THR A 680 -25.91 -28.69 14.10
C THR A 680 -25.49 -29.97 14.85
N LYS A 681 -25.10 -29.81 16.12
CA LYS A 681 -25.37 -30.70 17.28
C LYS A 681 -24.71 -32.11 17.38
N LYS A 682 -24.15 -32.33 18.59
CA LYS A 682 -23.93 -33.61 19.34
C LYS A 682 -22.88 -34.57 18.75
N GLY A 683 -21.88 -35.06 19.49
CA GLY A 683 -21.46 -34.81 20.89
C GLY A 683 -21.78 -35.95 21.87
N MET A 684 -20.92 -36.12 22.90
CA MET A 684 -20.86 -37.21 23.92
C MET A 684 -20.33 -38.56 23.38
N ALA A 685 -19.56 -39.38 24.13
CA ALA A 685 -18.79 -39.13 25.37
C ALA A 685 -17.77 -40.28 25.67
N ALA A 686 -16.69 -39.92 26.40
CA ALA A 686 -16.00 -40.62 27.50
C ALA A 686 -15.43 -42.07 27.41
N ALA A 687 -14.37 -42.29 28.21
CA ALA A 687 -13.85 -43.56 28.76
C ALA A 687 -13.14 -44.55 27.78
N GLU A 688 -12.12 -45.36 28.16
CA GLU A 688 -11.30 -45.46 29.41
C GLU A 688 -9.98 -46.26 29.19
N SER A 689 -9.10 -46.23 30.21
CA SER A 689 -8.06 -47.24 30.58
C SER A 689 -6.91 -47.67 29.63
N GLN A 690 -5.68 -47.27 30.01
CA GLN A 690 -4.46 -48.07 30.28
C GLN A 690 -4.04 -49.29 29.40
N TRP A 691 -2.81 -49.23 28.85
CA TRP A 691 -1.72 -50.22 29.08
C TRP A 691 -0.36 -49.72 28.52
N GLU A 692 0.75 -50.07 29.20
CA GLU A 692 2.16 -49.83 28.82
C GLU A 692 2.99 -51.11 29.09
N PRO A 693 4.26 -51.24 28.68
CA PRO A 693 4.86 -50.96 27.35
C PRO A 693 5.72 -52.18 26.88
N THR A 694 6.31 -52.16 25.67
CA THR A 694 7.75 -52.51 25.46
C THR A 694 8.25 -52.47 24.00
N LYS A 695 9.51 -51.99 23.89
CA LYS A 695 10.57 -52.31 22.91
C LYS A 695 10.50 -51.79 21.47
N GLU A 696 11.69 -51.37 21.03
CA GLU A 696 11.99 -50.67 19.79
C GLU A 696 12.25 -51.62 18.62
N ILE A 697 11.88 -51.21 17.41
CA ILE A 697 12.66 -51.44 16.19
C ILE A 697 12.70 -50.10 15.43
N SER A 698 13.87 -49.76 14.86
CA SER A 698 14.14 -48.47 14.21
C SER A 698 13.67 -48.41 12.75
N GLY A 699 12.97 -47.34 12.37
CA GLY A 699 12.64 -46.99 10.97
C GLY A 699 11.76 -45.75 10.89
N HIS A 700 11.92 -44.92 9.86
CA HIS A 700 11.06 -43.76 9.59
C HIS A 700 9.58 -44.17 9.45
N ASP A 701 8.65 -43.42 10.06
CA ASP A 701 7.81 -42.43 9.35
C ASP A 701 6.85 -41.71 10.33
N ASP A 702 6.14 -40.69 9.81
CA ASP A 702 4.93 -40.03 10.31
C ASP A 702 4.72 -39.82 11.82
N GLN A 703 4.93 -38.57 12.28
CA GLN A 703 4.11 -37.97 13.33
C GLN A 703 3.09 -37.01 12.68
N GLY A 704 1.81 -37.40 12.75
CA GLY A 704 0.72 -36.67 12.11
C GLY A 704 0.46 -35.30 12.75
N VAL A 705 0.39 -34.28 11.90
CA VAL A 705 0.05 -32.90 12.28
C VAL A 705 -1.39 -32.84 12.80
N VAL A 706 -1.63 -32.15 13.92
CA VAL A 706 -2.98 -32.01 14.48
C VAL A 706 -3.75 -30.97 13.65
N ALA A 707 -5.05 -31.18 13.46
CA ALA A 707 -5.85 -30.35 12.54
C ALA A 707 -5.77 -28.82 12.84
N GLY A 708 -5.58 -28.43 14.10
CA GLY A 708 -5.39 -27.03 14.48
C GLY A 708 -4.07 -26.41 14.01
N ASP A 709 -2.97 -27.18 14.01
CA ASP A 709 -1.66 -26.70 13.54
C ASP A 709 -1.71 -26.34 12.03
N VAL A 710 -2.58 -27.02 11.27
CA VAL A 710 -2.84 -26.72 9.86
C VAL A 710 -3.67 -25.44 9.70
N GLU A 711 -4.63 -25.18 10.57
CA GLU A 711 -5.47 -23.95 10.56
C GLU A 711 -4.68 -22.70 11.01
N ASP A 712 -3.77 -22.83 11.98
CA ASP A 712 -2.88 -21.74 12.40
C ASP A 712 -1.84 -21.42 11.31
N LEU A 713 -1.24 -22.43 10.67
CA LEU A 713 -0.33 -22.22 9.53
C LEU A 713 -1.04 -21.77 8.24
N GLU A 714 -2.31 -22.13 8.03
CA GLU A 714 -3.17 -21.48 7.02
C GLU A 714 -3.27 -19.98 7.29
N ARG A 715 -3.52 -19.59 8.55
CA ARG A 715 -3.72 -18.19 8.92
C ARG A 715 -2.44 -17.35 8.73
N ASP A 716 -1.28 -17.89 9.09
CA ASP A 716 0.00 -17.21 8.88
C ASP A 716 0.45 -17.21 7.41
N GLY A 717 0.13 -18.26 6.65
CA GLY A 717 0.30 -18.29 5.19
C GLY A 717 -0.55 -17.21 4.49
N HIS A 718 -1.82 -17.09 4.87
CA HIS A 718 -2.73 -16.07 4.33
C HIS A 718 -2.41 -14.65 4.83
N ALA A 719 -1.72 -14.48 5.97
CA ALA A 719 -1.30 -13.16 6.47
C ALA A 719 -0.27 -12.44 5.56
N ASN A 720 0.40 -13.17 4.66
CA ASN A 720 1.37 -12.58 3.72
C ASN A 720 0.75 -12.05 2.41
N PHE A 721 -0.44 -12.50 2.03
CA PHE A 721 -1.11 -12.08 0.79
C PHE A 721 -2.26 -11.11 1.08
N ASN A 722 -1.98 -9.79 1.05
CA ASN A 722 -2.94 -8.67 0.96
C ASN A 722 -2.21 -7.28 0.93
N ARG A 723 -1.07 -7.17 0.23
CA ARG A 723 -0.13 -6.02 0.29
C ARG A 723 -0.06 -5.14 -0.96
N LEU A 724 -0.76 -5.46 -2.05
CA LEU A 724 -0.75 -4.68 -3.30
C LEU A 724 -1.79 -3.54 -3.26
N GLY A 725 -1.31 -2.31 -3.46
CA GLY A 725 -2.14 -1.20 -3.90
C GLY A 725 -2.35 -1.25 -5.42
N TRP A 726 -3.40 -0.60 -5.94
CA TRP A 726 -3.73 -0.64 -7.38
C TRP A 726 -2.58 -0.17 -8.29
N LYS A 727 -1.75 0.80 -7.83
CA LYS A 727 -0.54 1.23 -8.53
C LYS A 727 0.51 0.10 -8.64
N ARG A 728 0.75 -0.64 -7.55
CA ARG A 728 1.69 -1.79 -7.52
C ARG A 728 1.16 -2.94 -8.39
N LEU A 729 -0.15 -3.20 -8.35
CA LEU A 729 -0.79 -4.14 -9.28
C LEU A 729 -0.57 -3.72 -10.75
N THR A 730 -0.73 -2.44 -11.09
CA THR A 730 -0.46 -1.96 -12.45
C THR A 730 0.99 -2.23 -12.87
N VAL A 731 1.98 -1.99 -12.01
CA VAL A 731 3.39 -2.32 -12.31
C VAL A 731 3.58 -3.83 -12.53
N VAL A 732 3.05 -4.68 -11.64
CA VAL A 732 3.18 -6.15 -11.79
C VAL A 732 2.51 -6.68 -13.07
N LEU A 733 1.38 -6.10 -13.48
CA LEU A 733 0.73 -6.46 -14.75
C LEU A 733 1.46 -5.90 -15.98
N LEU A 734 2.03 -4.69 -15.90
CA LEU A 734 2.87 -4.13 -16.96
C LEU A 734 4.11 -5.00 -17.23
N VAL A 735 4.67 -5.59 -16.16
CA VAL A 735 5.82 -6.52 -16.20
C VAL A 735 5.45 -7.85 -16.86
N GLU A 736 4.28 -8.40 -16.57
CA GLU A 736 3.77 -9.60 -17.24
C GLU A 736 3.54 -9.35 -18.74
N ALA A 737 2.73 -8.34 -19.07
CA ALA A 737 2.14 -8.22 -20.40
C ALA A 737 3.05 -7.53 -21.44
N ILE A 738 3.78 -6.47 -21.06
CA ILE A 738 4.63 -5.73 -22.03
C ILE A 738 5.83 -6.57 -22.47
N ALA A 739 6.38 -7.40 -21.57
CA ALA A 739 7.67 -8.09 -21.69
C ALA A 739 7.95 -8.68 -23.08
N LEU A 740 7.11 -9.61 -23.55
CA LEU A 740 7.24 -10.23 -24.88
C LEU A 740 6.26 -9.62 -25.89
N GLY A 741 5.14 -9.09 -25.42
CA GLY A 741 4.12 -8.44 -26.26
C GLY A 741 4.72 -7.34 -27.13
N ALA A 742 5.33 -6.33 -26.52
CA ALA A 742 5.90 -5.18 -27.21
C ALA A 742 6.96 -5.55 -28.26
N LEU A 743 7.68 -6.67 -28.07
CA LEU A 743 8.75 -7.11 -28.97
C LEU A 743 8.24 -7.76 -30.25
N SER A 744 6.98 -8.20 -30.29
CA SER A 744 6.33 -8.79 -31.47
C SER A 744 5.53 -7.77 -32.30
N ILE A 745 4.99 -6.73 -31.65
CA ILE A 745 4.12 -5.72 -32.28
C ILE A 745 4.74 -5.06 -33.53
N PRO A 746 6.02 -4.67 -33.58
CA PRO A 746 6.63 -4.12 -34.79
C PRO A 746 6.54 -5.04 -36.02
N SER A 747 6.71 -6.35 -35.86
CA SER A 747 6.56 -7.30 -36.97
C SER A 747 5.10 -7.44 -37.42
N ALA A 748 4.15 -7.34 -36.49
CA ALA A 748 2.72 -7.29 -36.82
C ALA A 748 2.36 -6.02 -37.61
N PHE A 749 2.98 -4.87 -37.31
CA PHE A 749 2.85 -3.64 -38.10
C PHE A 749 3.49 -3.78 -39.49
N ALA A 750 4.62 -4.49 -39.61
CA ALA A 750 5.25 -4.76 -40.90
C ALA A 750 4.39 -5.60 -41.86
N THR A 751 3.58 -6.52 -41.31
CA THR A 751 2.62 -7.34 -42.08
C THR A 751 1.31 -6.61 -42.39
N LEU A 752 0.73 -5.94 -41.39
CA LEU A 752 -0.60 -5.30 -41.49
C LEU A 752 -0.57 -3.89 -42.08
N GLY A 753 0.59 -3.25 -42.14
CA GLY A 753 0.72 -1.84 -42.48
C GLY A 753 0.27 -0.89 -41.37
N MET A 754 0.63 0.38 -41.49
CA MET A 754 0.45 1.37 -40.42
C MET A 754 -1.02 1.54 -40.00
N VAL A 755 -1.95 1.71 -40.94
CA VAL A 755 -3.35 2.03 -40.62
C VAL A 755 -4.08 0.84 -40.00
N PRO A 756 -4.04 -0.39 -40.57
CA PRO A 756 -4.63 -1.55 -39.92
C PRO A 756 -3.90 -1.96 -38.63
N GLY A 757 -2.58 -1.78 -38.54
CA GLY A 757 -1.79 -2.01 -37.33
C GLY A 757 -2.26 -1.13 -36.16
N VAL A 758 -2.34 0.19 -36.35
CA VAL A 758 -2.86 1.13 -35.34
C VAL A 758 -4.32 0.81 -34.98
N ILE A 759 -5.20 0.62 -35.97
CA ILE A 759 -6.64 0.36 -35.72
C ILE A 759 -6.84 -0.93 -34.94
N THR A 760 -6.11 -2.00 -35.30
CA THR A 760 -6.19 -3.30 -34.62
C THR A 760 -5.63 -3.22 -33.20
N THR A 761 -4.48 -2.55 -33.02
CA THR A 761 -3.83 -2.40 -31.72
C THR A 761 -4.68 -1.57 -30.76
N VAL A 762 -5.15 -0.39 -31.17
CA VAL A 762 -6.01 0.47 -30.33
C VAL A 762 -7.38 -0.19 -30.08
N GLY A 763 -7.97 -0.80 -31.12
CA GLY A 763 -9.28 -1.44 -31.05
C GLY A 763 -9.31 -2.65 -30.12
N LEU A 764 -8.36 -3.59 -30.26
CA LEU A 764 -8.25 -4.75 -29.39
C LEU A 764 -7.86 -4.37 -27.96
N GLY A 765 -7.05 -3.32 -27.77
CA GLY A 765 -6.75 -2.80 -26.43
C GLY A 765 -8.00 -2.30 -25.69
N PHE A 766 -8.88 -1.54 -26.36
CA PHE A 766 -10.16 -1.14 -25.76
C PHE A 766 -11.10 -2.33 -25.49
N VAL A 767 -11.06 -3.38 -26.32
CA VAL A 767 -11.77 -4.63 -26.05
C VAL A 767 -11.18 -5.34 -24.82
N ALA A 768 -9.86 -5.44 -24.69
CA ALA A 768 -9.16 -6.05 -23.56
C ALA A 768 -9.42 -5.31 -22.23
N ILE A 769 -9.49 -3.97 -22.26
CA ILE A 769 -9.93 -3.15 -21.13
C ILE A 769 -11.36 -3.51 -20.71
N TYR A 770 -12.28 -3.66 -21.68
CA TYR A 770 -13.68 -3.99 -21.42
C TYR A 770 -13.88 -5.41 -20.88
N THR A 771 -13.15 -6.39 -21.43
CA THR A 771 -13.26 -7.79 -21.01
C THR A 771 -12.62 -8.03 -19.65
N SER A 772 -11.43 -7.48 -19.40
CA SER A 772 -10.82 -7.50 -18.07
C SER A 772 -11.73 -6.83 -17.03
N TYR A 773 -12.46 -5.77 -17.40
CA TYR A 773 -13.48 -5.19 -16.53
C TYR A 773 -14.63 -6.17 -16.21
N ILE A 774 -15.06 -7.00 -17.18
CA ILE A 774 -16.04 -8.07 -16.95
C ILE A 774 -15.52 -9.16 -16.04
N VAL A 775 -14.34 -9.74 -16.34
CA VAL A 775 -13.69 -10.75 -15.50
C VAL A 775 -13.54 -10.21 -14.07
N GLY A 776 -13.32 -8.90 -13.95
CA GLY A 776 -13.37 -8.19 -12.69
C GLY A 776 -14.71 -8.08 -11.99
N GLN A 777 -15.78 -7.73 -12.71
CA GLN A 777 -17.14 -7.81 -12.16
C GLN A 777 -17.49 -9.23 -11.66
N VAL A 778 -16.85 -10.29 -12.15
CA VAL A 778 -17.03 -11.65 -11.61
C VAL A 778 -16.37 -11.78 -10.24
N LYS A 779 -15.09 -11.45 -10.06
CA LYS A 779 -14.44 -11.51 -8.73
C LYS A 779 -15.17 -10.64 -7.70
N LEU A 780 -15.65 -9.46 -8.13
CA LEU A 780 -16.52 -8.56 -7.38
C LEU A 780 -17.76 -9.23 -6.79
N LYS A 781 -18.34 -10.16 -7.54
CA LYS A 781 -19.59 -10.87 -7.24
C LYS A 781 -19.35 -12.23 -6.59
N PHE A 782 -18.17 -12.81 -6.80
CA PHE A 782 -17.74 -14.11 -6.29
C PHE A 782 -16.30 -14.02 -5.72
N PRO A 783 -16.08 -13.41 -4.54
CA PRO A 783 -14.73 -13.20 -4.00
C PRO A 783 -13.94 -14.49 -3.72
N HIS A 784 -14.61 -15.63 -3.58
CA HIS A 784 -13.97 -16.94 -3.42
C HIS A 784 -13.36 -17.49 -4.72
N VAL A 785 -13.67 -16.89 -5.88
CA VAL A 785 -13.01 -17.23 -7.14
C VAL A 785 -11.62 -16.63 -7.08
N ALA A 786 -10.69 -17.32 -6.44
CA ALA A 786 -9.28 -17.05 -6.68
C ALA A 786 -9.01 -17.23 -8.18
N HIS A 787 -9.66 -18.21 -8.82
CA HIS A 787 -9.01 -18.87 -9.93
C HIS A 787 -9.90 -19.00 -11.20
N TYR A 788 -9.38 -18.88 -12.44
CA TYR A 788 -10.23 -19.08 -13.64
C TYR A 788 -10.82 -20.50 -13.68
N ALA A 789 -10.14 -21.52 -13.15
CA ALA A 789 -10.72 -22.82 -12.86
C ALA A 789 -11.97 -22.70 -11.96
N ASP A 790 -11.95 -21.88 -10.90
CA ASP A 790 -13.15 -21.60 -10.10
C ASP A 790 -14.22 -20.81 -10.87
N ALA A 791 -13.84 -19.88 -11.76
CA ALA A 791 -14.78 -19.18 -12.64
C ALA A 791 -15.47 -20.17 -13.62
N GLY A 792 -14.71 -21.10 -14.18
CA GLY A 792 -15.20 -22.24 -14.96
C GLY A 792 -16.10 -23.15 -14.13
N ARG A 793 -15.78 -23.36 -12.85
CA ARG A 793 -16.57 -24.15 -11.91
C ARG A 793 -17.96 -23.56 -11.67
N LEU A 794 -18.07 -22.24 -11.60
CA LEU A 794 -19.36 -21.53 -11.49
C LEU A 794 -20.25 -21.70 -12.72
N ILE A 795 -19.68 -22.03 -13.88
CA ILE A 795 -20.37 -22.11 -15.18
C ILE A 795 -20.67 -23.55 -15.59
N ALA A 796 -19.71 -24.47 -15.45
CA ALA A 796 -19.81 -25.85 -15.92
C ALA A 796 -19.31 -26.89 -14.89
N GLY A 797 -19.31 -26.56 -13.59
CA GLY A 797 -19.03 -27.50 -12.51
C GLY A 797 -17.63 -28.12 -12.58
N LYS A 798 -17.49 -29.43 -12.32
CA LYS A 798 -16.17 -30.10 -12.40
C LYS A 798 -15.57 -29.95 -13.80
N PHE A 799 -16.35 -30.16 -14.87
CA PHE A 799 -15.83 -30.05 -16.24
C PHE A 799 -15.28 -28.64 -16.54
N GLY A 800 -15.99 -27.58 -16.15
CA GLY A 800 -15.51 -26.21 -16.31
C GLY A 800 -14.25 -25.92 -15.50
N TYR A 801 -14.14 -26.47 -14.29
CA TYR A 801 -12.93 -26.37 -13.47
C TYR A 801 -11.75 -27.10 -14.12
N GLU A 802 -11.92 -28.35 -14.54
CA GLU A 802 -10.81 -29.13 -15.10
C GLU A 802 -10.41 -28.66 -16.52
N LEU A 803 -11.33 -28.17 -17.36
CA LEU A 803 -11.00 -27.70 -18.72
C LEU A 803 -10.34 -26.32 -18.74
N ILE A 804 -10.91 -25.33 -18.05
CA ILE A 804 -10.27 -24.00 -17.95
C ILE A 804 -9.00 -24.14 -17.08
N GLY A 805 -9.10 -25.00 -16.05
CA GLY A 805 -8.00 -25.61 -15.32
C GLY A 805 -7.15 -26.63 -16.09
N ALA A 806 -7.20 -26.63 -17.44
CA ALA A 806 -6.29 -27.30 -18.36
C ALA A 806 -5.73 -26.36 -19.46
N MET A 807 -6.21 -25.11 -19.55
CA MET A 807 -5.79 -24.13 -20.56
C MET A 807 -4.72 -23.10 -20.11
N PHE A 808 -4.86 -22.43 -18.95
CA PHE A 808 -3.95 -21.34 -18.57
C PHE A 808 -2.50 -21.72 -18.19
N SER A 809 -2.15 -22.92 -17.70
CA SER A 809 -0.71 -23.29 -17.55
C SER A 809 -0.26 -24.36 -18.52
N LEU A 810 -1.07 -24.63 -19.54
CA LEU A 810 -0.50 -24.66 -20.87
C LEU A 810 -0.06 -23.23 -21.24
N GLN A 811 -0.95 -22.22 -21.22
CA GLN A 811 -0.59 -20.83 -21.55
C GLN A 811 0.64 -20.29 -20.80
N LEU A 812 0.81 -20.56 -19.50
CA LEU A 812 2.00 -20.13 -18.77
C LEU A 812 3.23 -20.98 -19.01
N ILE A 813 3.11 -22.29 -19.23
CA ILE A 813 4.29 -23.07 -19.63
C ILE A 813 4.73 -22.66 -21.05
N PHE A 814 3.79 -22.25 -21.91
CA PHE A 814 4.06 -21.56 -23.17
C PHE A 814 4.68 -20.16 -22.95
N LEU A 815 4.23 -19.38 -21.96
CA LEU A 815 4.81 -18.05 -21.65
C LEU A 815 6.23 -18.18 -21.10
N VAL A 816 6.47 -19.05 -20.11
CA VAL A 816 7.81 -19.42 -19.61
C VAL A 816 8.68 -19.96 -20.74
N GLY A 817 8.12 -20.75 -21.68
CA GLY A 817 8.82 -21.23 -22.86
C GLY A 817 9.19 -20.11 -23.83
N SER A 818 8.31 -19.12 -24.02
CA SER A 818 8.56 -17.92 -24.82
C SER A 818 9.67 -17.06 -24.21
N HIS A 819 9.68 -16.91 -22.88
CA HIS A 819 10.78 -16.29 -22.13
C HIS A 819 12.09 -17.10 -22.28
N CYS A 820 12.03 -18.44 -22.20
CA CYS A 820 13.18 -19.32 -22.39
C CYS A 820 13.79 -19.18 -23.80
N LEU A 821 12.95 -19.15 -24.84
CA LEU A 821 13.37 -18.90 -26.23
C LEU A 821 14.00 -17.52 -26.37
N THR A 822 13.38 -16.48 -25.81
CA THR A 822 13.89 -15.10 -25.87
C THR A 822 15.24 -14.96 -25.17
N GLY A 823 15.45 -15.64 -24.04
CA GLY A 823 16.76 -15.71 -23.37
C GLY A 823 17.82 -16.46 -24.19
N THR A 824 17.41 -17.48 -24.95
CA THR A 824 18.31 -18.19 -25.88
C THR A 824 18.76 -17.28 -27.03
N ILE A 825 17.81 -16.55 -27.63
CA ILE A 825 18.09 -15.52 -28.66
C ILE A 825 19.00 -14.43 -28.10
N ALA A 826 18.73 -13.95 -26.89
CA ALA A 826 19.53 -12.93 -26.21
C ALA A 826 20.98 -13.36 -26.02
N PHE A 827 21.24 -14.56 -25.47
CA PHE A 827 22.62 -15.04 -25.26
C PHE A 827 23.35 -15.34 -26.58
N LEU A 828 22.66 -15.83 -27.61
CA LEU A 828 23.24 -15.98 -28.95
C LEU A 828 23.68 -14.62 -29.52
N LYS A 829 22.80 -13.62 -29.50
CA LYS A 829 23.09 -12.26 -30.03
C LYS A 829 24.17 -11.54 -29.21
N ILE A 830 24.12 -11.62 -27.88
CA ILE A 830 25.09 -10.97 -26.98
C ILE A 830 26.49 -11.60 -27.14
N THR A 831 26.61 -12.93 -27.14
CA THR A 831 27.92 -13.59 -27.12
C THR A 831 28.58 -13.71 -28.48
N GLU A 832 27.81 -13.83 -29.58
CA GLU A 832 28.31 -14.20 -30.92
C GLU A 832 29.24 -15.44 -30.92
N SER A 833 29.11 -16.28 -29.89
CA SER A 833 29.99 -17.44 -29.71
C SER A 833 29.55 -18.62 -30.57
N SER A 834 30.50 -19.48 -30.96
CA SER A 834 30.24 -20.76 -31.63
C SER A 834 29.62 -21.83 -30.70
N THR A 835 29.07 -21.42 -29.55
CA THR A 835 28.42 -22.30 -28.59
C THR A 835 27.07 -22.77 -29.13
N CYS A 836 26.83 -24.08 -29.10
CA CYS A 836 25.57 -24.68 -29.55
C CYS A 836 24.34 -24.02 -28.90
N SER A 837 23.34 -23.66 -29.70
CA SER A 837 22.12 -22.95 -29.24
C SER A 837 21.35 -23.67 -28.12
N LEU A 838 21.28 -25.01 -28.16
CA LEU A 838 20.74 -25.84 -27.06
C LEU A 838 21.38 -25.53 -25.70
N VAL A 839 22.69 -25.22 -25.66
CA VAL A 839 23.40 -24.92 -24.42
C VAL A 839 22.91 -23.59 -23.84
N PHE A 840 22.68 -22.59 -24.70
CA PHE A 840 22.03 -21.35 -24.27
C PHE A 840 20.56 -21.56 -23.89
N GLY A 841 19.84 -22.49 -24.53
CA GLY A 841 18.51 -22.92 -24.09
C GLY A 841 18.51 -23.51 -22.70
N VAL A 842 19.46 -24.40 -22.39
CA VAL A 842 19.63 -24.97 -21.04
C VAL A 842 20.07 -23.91 -20.02
N ILE A 843 20.96 -22.98 -20.37
CA ILE A 843 21.34 -21.86 -19.49
C ILE A 843 20.13 -20.96 -19.20
N SER A 844 19.35 -20.61 -20.24
CA SER A 844 18.11 -19.84 -20.14
C SER A 844 17.11 -20.53 -19.20
N ALA A 845 16.90 -21.84 -19.37
CA ALA A 845 16.07 -22.66 -18.49
C ALA A 845 16.60 -22.71 -17.04
N VAL A 846 17.90 -22.86 -16.81
CA VAL A 846 18.50 -22.88 -15.46
C VAL A 846 18.31 -21.54 -14.75
N ILE A 847 18.42 -20.41 -15.45
CA ILE A 847 18.18 -19.08 -14.87
C ILE A 847 16.70 -18.90 -14.51
N LEU A 848 15.78 -19.28 -15.40
CA LEU A 848 14.33 -19.28 -15.12
C LEU A 848 13.96 -20.16 -13.92
N LEU A 849 14.56 -21.35 -13.81
CA LEU A 849 14.37 -22.26 -12.68
C LEU A 849 14.81 -21.61 -11.37
N LEU A 850 16.05 -21.10 -11.30
CA LEU A 850 16.60 -20.50 -10.08
C LEU A 850 15.79 -19.29 -9.60
N LEU A 851 15.36 -18.42 -10.52
CA LEU A 851 14.54 -17.25 -10.21
C LEU A 851 13.07 -17.58 -9.92
N ALA A 852 12.61 -18.80 -10.18
CA ALA A 852 11.25 -19.28 -9.85
C ALA A 852 11.21 -20.10 -8.55
N LEU A 853 12.36 -20.33 -7.90
CA LEU A 853 12.41 -20.98 -6.59
C LEU A 853 11.80 -20.18 -5.43
N PRO A 854 11.75 -18.83 -5.40
CA PRO A 854 11.12 -18.08 -4.30
C PRO A 854 9.59 -18.28 -4.20
N PRO A 855 9.06 -18.91 -3.13
CA PRO A 855 7.64 -19.29 -3.04
C PRO A 855 6.72 -18.15 -2.56
N SER A 856 7.20 -16.91 -2.50
CA SER A 856 6.45 -15.73 -2.05
C SER A 856 6.53 -14.60 -3.09
N PHE A 857 5.41 -13.93 -3.39
CA PHE A 857 5.38 -12.81 -4.34
C PHE A 857 5.80 -11.48 -3.73
N ALA A 858 5.76 -11.35 -2.39
CA ALA A 858 6.22 -10.12 -1.73
C ALA A 858 7.72 -9.87 -1.98
N ASP A 859 8.51 -10.94 -2.07
CA ASP A 859 9.96 -10.90 -2.30
C ASP A 859 10.33 -10.71 -3.78
N VAL A 860 9.41 -11.03 -4.69
CA VAL A 860 9.56 -10.87 -6.15
C VAL A 860 8.96 -9.54 -6.66
N ALA A 861 8.02 -8.94 -5.94
CA ALA A 861 7.37 -7.67 -6.32
C ALA A 861 8.32 -6.47 -6.42
N ILE A 862 9.50 -6.54 -5.79
CA ILE A 862 10.57 -5.54 -5.97
C ILE A 862 11.24 -5.70 -7.34
N LEU A 863 11.47 -6.95 -7.78
CA LEU A 863 12.09 -7.27 -9.07
C LEU A 863 11.24 -6.80 -10.25
N GLY A 864 9.91 -6.74 -10.11
CA GLY A 864 9.02 -6.14 -11.11
C GLY A 864 9.33 -4.68 -11.45
N TYR A 865 9.90 -3.89 -10.54
CA TYR A 865 10.34 -2.53 -10.89
C TYR A 865 11.59 -2.54 -11.79
N ILE A 866 12.48 -3.51 -11.59
CA ILE A 866 13.66 -3.73 -12.44
C ILE A 866 13.21 -4.15 -13.84
N ASP A 867 12.24 -5.06 -13.93
CA ASP A 867 11.66 -5.53 -15.20
C ASP A 867 10.97 -4.42 -15.99
N PHE A 868 10.20 -3.56 -15.32
CA PHE A 868 9.54 -2.45 -15.98
C PHE A 868 10.55 -1.45 -16.55
N VAL A 869 11.64 -1.15 -15.82
CA VAL A 869 12.74 -0.32 -16.33
C VAL A 869 13.50 -1.05 -17.46
N SER A 870 13.72 -2.35 -17.33
CA SER A 870 14.39 -3.22 -18.30
C SER A 870 13.66 -3.23 -19.66
N ILE A 871 12.34 -3.45 -19.68
CA ILE A 871 11.58 -3.49 -20.94
C ILE A 871 11.45 -2.10 -21.59
N ILE A 872 11.17 -1.05 -20.80
CA ILE A 872 11.08 0.32 -21.32
C ILE A 872 12.44 0.79 -21.86
N GLY A 873 13.53 0.44 -21.17
CA GLY A 873 14.90 0.69 -21.62
C GLY A 873 15.22 -0.03 -22.92
N ALA A 874 14.97 -1.34 -23.01
CA ALA A 874 15.23 -2.12 -24.21
C ALA A 874 14.42 -1.63 -25.42
N ILE A 875 13.12 -1.34 -25.25
CA ILE A 875 12.27 -0.73 -26.27
C ILE A 875 12.82 0.64 -26.69
N GLY A 876 13.13 1.51 -25.72
CA GLY A 876 13.64 2.85 -25.98
C GLY A 876 14.94 2.84 -26.78
N ILE A 877 15.89 1.97 -26.39
CA ILE A 877 17.15 1.75 -27.11
C ILE A 877 16.86 1.27 -28.54
N THR A 878 15.95 0.33 -28.75
CA THR A 878 15.58 -0.15 -30.10
C THR A 878 14.93 0.93 -30.96
N VAL A 879 13.99 1.71 -30.42
CA VAL A 879 13.34 2.83 -31.13
C VAL A 879 14.36 3.91 -31.50
N ILE A 880 15.28 4.26 -30.61
CA ILE A 880 16.33 5.26 -30.87
C ILE A 880 17.36 4.73 -31.87
N ALA A 881 17.85 3.49 -31.70
CA ALA A 881 18.84 2.89 -32.60
C ALA A 881 18.31 2.73 -34.04
N THR A 882 17.08 2.26 -34.19
CA THR A 882 16.41 2.20 -35.50
C THR A 882 16.18 3.60 -36.08
N GLY A 883 15.76 4.58 -35.27
CA GLY A 883 15.57 5.97 -35.70
C GLY A 883 16.85 6.69 -36.11
N LEU A 884 17.99 6.40 -35.48
CA LEU A 884 19.31 6.92 -35.86
C LEU A 884 19.82 6.25 -37.13
N THR A 885 19.75 4.91 -37.20
CA THR A 885 20.12 4.14 -38.41
C THR A 885 19.28 4.57 -39.62
N ARG A 886 18.00 4.89 -39.41
CA ARG A 886 17.10 5.47 -40.39
C ARG A 886 17.58 6.85 -40.89
N GLY A 887 18.17 7.67 -40.03
CA GLY A 887 18.70 9.00 -40.36
C GLY A 887 19.96 8.98 -41.22
N ASP A 888 20.82 7.97 -41.05
CA ASP A 888 22.05 7.81 -41.83
C ASP A 888 21.81 7.21 -43.24
N MET A 889 20.63 6.64 -43.51
CA MET A 889 20.30 6.05 -44.81
C MET A 889 19.58 7.04 -45.77
N PRO A 890 20.14 7.33 -46.96
CA PRO A 890 19.55 8.28 -47.92
C PRO A 890 18.34 7.74 -48.70
N ALA A 891 18.03 6.44 -48.59
CA ALA A 891 16.81 5.85 -49.13
C ALA A 891 15.61 6.11 -48.19
N GLN A 892 14.39 5.98 -48.70
CA GLN A 892 13.19 5.97 -47.85
C GLN A 892 12.98 4.57 -47.28
N ALA A 893 12.73 4.46 -45.97
CA ALA A 893 12.38 3.19 -45.34
C ALA A 893 11.05 2.67 -45.90
N ASP A 894 11.03 1.38 -46.25
CA ASP A 894 9.97 0.75 -47.03
C ASP A 894 8.79 0.34 -46.14
N TRP A 895 8.15 1.35 -45.52
CA TRP A 895 6.95 1.21 -44.71
C TRP A 895 5.71 1.65 -45.49
N SER A 896 4.58 0.98 -45.25
CA SER A 896 3.32 1.20 -45.95
C SER A 896 2.21 1.60 -44.99
N ALA A 897 1.28 2.44 -45.46
CA ALA A 897 0.04 2.71 -44.74
C ALA A 897 -0.92 1.50 -44.73
N TRP A 898 -0.76 0.58 -45.68
CA TRP A 898 -1.62 -0.57 -45.95
C TRP A 898 -0.83 -1.89 -45.83
N PRO A 899 -1.48 -3.07 -45.77
CA PRO A 899 -0.78 -4.35 -45.64
C PRO A 899 0.28 -4.58 -46.72
N LYS A 900 1.27 -5.40 -46.41
CA LYS A 900 2.33 -5.85 -47.33
C LYS A 900 1.72 -6.43 -48.61
N GLU A 901 2.37 -6.23 -49.75
CA GLU A 901 1.88 -6.79 -51.01
C GLU A 901 1.84 -8.33 -50.93
N ASN A 902 0.68 -8.90 -51.28
CA ASN A 902 0.37 -10.32 -51.17
C ASN A 902 0.31 -10.88 -49.72
N THR A 903 0.09 -10.05 -48.68
CA THR A 903 -0.22 -10.55 -47.32
C THR A 903 -1.28 -11.64 -47.37
N SER A 904 -0.92 -12.84 -46.91
CA SER A 904 -1.77 -14.01 -46.92
C SER A 904 -2.71 -14.05 -45.72
N PHE A 905 -3.63 -15.02 -45.70
CA PHE A 905 -4.47 -15.27 -44.52
C PHE A 905 -3.63 -15.68 -43.29
N THR A 906 -2.50 -16.38 -43.48
CA THR A 906 -1.69 -16.85 -42.36
C THR A 906 -0.93 -15.71 -41.71
N ASP A 907 -0.16 -14.94 -42.50
CA ASP A 907 0.60 -13.78 -42.03
C ASP A 907 -0.32 -12.77 -41.34
N GLY A 908 -1.49 -12.47 -41.93
CA GLY A 908 -2.47 -11.57 -41.33
C GLY A 908 -3.00 -12.04 -39.96
N PHE A 909 -3.27 -13.34 -39.81
CA PHE A 909 -3.72 -13.89 -38.52
C PHE A 909 -2.60 -14.09 -37.50
N ILE A 910 -1.35 -14.31 -37.92
CA ILE A 910 -0.19 -14.34 -37.02
C ILE A 910 0.06 -12.93 -36.46
N ALA A 911 0.04 -11.91 -37.32
CA ALA A 911 0.13 -10.51 -36.91
C ALA A 911 -0.99 -10.10 -35.94
N ILE A 912 -2.25 -10.47 -36.23
CA ILE A 912 -3.38 -10.24 -35.31
C ILE A 912 -3.20 -11.02 -33.99
N SER A 913 -2.75 -12.27 -34.04
CA SER A 913 -2.55 -13.09 -32.83
C SER A 913 -1.43 -12.55 -31.95
N ASN A 914 -0.38 -11.96 -32.53
CA ASN A 914 0.68 -11.27 -31.78
C ASN A 914 0.20 -9.95 -31.16
N ILE A 915 -0.71 -9.22 -31.82
CA ILE A 915 -1.40 -8.08 -31.19
C ILE A 915 -2.31 -8.54 -30.03
N VAL A 916 -3.00 -9.68 -30.17
CA VAL A 916 -3.78 -10.28 -29.06
C VAL A 916 -2.87 -10.74 -27.92
N PHE A 917 -1.69 -11.28 -28.22
CA PHE A 917 -0.72 -11.72 -27.22
C PHE A 917 -0.28 -10.56 -26.33
N ALA A 918 -0.04 -9.39 -26.91
CA ALA A 918 0.36 -8.21 -26.17
C ALA A 918 -0.72 -7.70 -25.18
N TYR A 919 -2.00 -7.98 -25.43
CA TYR A 919 -3.12 -7.69 -24.52
C TYR A 919 -3.50 -8.90 -23.65
N SER A 920 -2.49 -9.61 -23.14
CA SER A 920 -2.67 -10.83 -22.36
C SER A 920 -3.02 -10.61 -20.89
N PHE A 921 -2.87 -9.41 -20.31
CA PHE A 921 -3.04 -9.16 -18.86
C PHE A 921 -4.36 -9.63 -18.19
N ALA A 922 -5.40 -9.96 -18.98
CA ALA A 922 -6.59 -10.68 -18.53
C ALA A 922 -6.29 -12.14 -18.09
N VAL A 923 -5.04 -12.57 -18.23
CA VAL A 923 -4.40 -13.81 -17.82
C VAL A 923 -3.80 -13.70 -16.40
N CYS A 924 -3.81 -12.53 -15.71
CA CYS A 924 -3.36 -12.41 -14.30
C CYS A 924 -4.11 -11.45 -13.28
N GLN A 925 -5.44 -11.27 -13.31
CA GLN A 925 -6.27 -10.39 -12.40
C GLN A 925 -7.32 -10.80 -11.18
N PHE A 926 -7.74 -12.03 -10.72
CA PHE A 926 -8.83 -12.56 -9.77
C PHE A 926 -8.23 -13.07 -8.46
N SER A 927 -7.19 -13.96 -8.56
CA SER A 927 -4.37 -14.00 -7.95
C SER A 927 -3.48 -12.75 -7.43
N PHE A 928 -2.93 -11.87 -8.30
CA PHE A 928 -2.39 -10.54 -7.92
C PHE A 928 -3.39 -9.58 -7.20
N MET A 929 -4.62 -10.03 -6.93
CA MET A 929 -5.75 -9.25 -6.44
C MET A 929 -6.40 -9.75 -5.13
N ASP A 930 -6.22 -11.00 -4.68
CA ASP A 930 -6.38 -11.38 -3.27
C ASP A 930 -5.13 -10.93 -2.52
N GLU A 931 -4.07 -10.63 -3.26
CA GLU A 931 -2.97 -9.78 -2.85
C GLU A 931 -3.32 -8.29 -2.85
N MET A 932 -4.37 -7.81 -3.56
CA MET A 932 -4.78 -6.41 -3.45
C MET A 932 -5.46 -6.16 -2.11
N HIS A 933 -5.04 -5.09 -1.42
CA HIS A 933 -5.72 -4.64 -0.20
C HIS A 933 -7.10 -4.00 -0.47
N THR A 934 -7.20 -3.21 -1.55
CA THR A 934 -8.45 -2.58 -1.98
C THR A 934 -8.83 -3.00 -3.41
N PRO A 935 -9.26 -4.26 -3.64
CA PRO A 935 -9.54 -4.77 -4.98
C PRO A 935 -10.52 -3.98 -5.85
N LYS A 936 -11.33 -3.06 -5.30
CA LYS A 936 -12.27 -2.24 -6.09
C LYS A 936 -11.56 -1.20 -6.94
N ASP A 937 -10.33 -0.87 -6.59
CA ASP A 937 -9.51 0.09 -7.31
C ASP A 937 -8.89 -0.49 -8.58
N PHE A 938 -9.10 -1.78 -8.87
CA PHE A 938 -8.67 -2.43 -10.09
C PHE A 938 -9.09 -1.72 -11.38
N VAL A 939 -10.21 -0.98 -11.37
CA VAL A 939 -10.68 -0.24 -12.55
C VAL A 939 -9.59 0.75 -12.95
N LYS A 940 -8.95 1.38 -11.96
CA LYS A 940 -7.78 2.24 -12.11
C LYS A 940 -6.61 1.44 -12.68
N SER A 941 -6.39 0.20 -12.20
CA SER A 941 -5.33 -0.66 -12.71
C SER A 941 -5.50 -1.06 -14.18
N ILE A 942 -6.68 -1.55 -14.60
CA ILE A 942 -6.97 -1.90 -15.99
C ILE A 942 -6.87 -0.66 -16.89
N TRP A 943 -7.52 0.44 -16.51
CA TRP A 943 -7.53 1.63 -17.36
C TRP A 943 -6.14 2.29 -17.43
N ALA A 944 -5.32 2.23 -16.37
CA ALA A 944 -3.93 2.64 -16.47
C ALA A 944 -3.13 1.69 -17.37
N LEU A 945 -3.16 0.39 -17.08
CA LEU A 945 -2.46 -0.67 -17.82
C LEU A 945 -2.79 -0.63 -19.31
N GLY A 946 -4.05 -0.84 -19.68
CA GLY A 946 -4.46 -0.93 -21.09
C GLY A 946 -4.27 0.37 -21.85
N LEU A 947 -4.37 1.56 -21.23
CA LEU A 947 -4.03 2.81 -21.91
C LEU A 947 -2.51 2.99 -22.08
N ILE A 948 -1.70 2.58 -21.10
CA ILE A 948 -0.23 2.56 -21.20
C ILE A 948 0.21 1.57 -22.29
N GLU A 949 -0.37 0.38 -22.33
CA GLU A 949 -0.14 -0.63 -23.38
C GLU A 949 -0.57 -0.14 -24.75
N ILE A 950 -1.78 0.41 -24.91
CA ILE A 950 -2.23 1.00 -26.18
C ILE A 950 -1.23 2.04 -26.67
N VAL A 951 -0.70 2.90 -25.78
CA VAL A 951 0.34 3.87 -26.15
C VAL A 951 1.65 3.17 -26.50
N ILE A 952 2.18 2.29 -25.64
CA ILE A 952 3.49 1.65 -25.85
C ILE A 952 3.48 0.77 -27.09
N TYR A 953 2.49 -0.10 -27.28
CA TYR A 953 2.41 -0.98 -28.44
C TYR A 953 2.18 -0.17 -29.72
N THR A 954 1.28 0.82 -29.72
CA THR A 954 1.05 1.64 -30.91
C THR A 954 2.30 2.47 -31.27
N VAL A 955 2.98 3.08 -30.31
CA VAL A 955 4.20 3.87 -30.54
C VAL A 955 5.37 2.98 -30.96
N THR A 956 5.62 1.87 -30.26
CA THR A 956 6.72 0.93 -30.55
C THR A 956 6.53 0.30 -31.93
N GLY A 957 5.32 -0.18 -32.23
CA GLY A 957 4.95 -0.71 -33.54
C GLY A 957 5.10 0.31 -34.65
N SER A 958 4.50 1.50 -34.49
CA SER A 958 4.53 2.56 -35.51
C SER A 958 5.94 3.08 -35.78
N LEU A 959 6.73 3.35 -34.73
CA LEU A 959 8.05 3.96 -34.90
C LEU A 959 9.07 2.97 -35.45
N ILE A 960 9.17 1.76 -34.89
CA ILE A 960 10.12 0.75 -35.40
C ILE A 960 9.76 0.38 -36.85
N TYR A 961 8.48 0.22 -37.17
CA TYR A 961 8.06 -0.03 -38.56
C TYR A 961 8.34 1.17 -39.48
N ALA A 962 8.10 2.41 -39.06
CA ALA A 962 8.41 3.60 -39.87
C ALA A 962 9.92 3.85 -40.06
N PHE A 963 10.76 3.33 -39.15
CA PHE A 963 12.21 3.49 -39.19
C PHE A 963 12.91 2.36 -39.97
N VAL A 964 12.44 1.12 -39.84
CA VAL A 964 13.05 -0.07 -40.48
C VAL A 964 12.36 -0.42 -41.81
N GLY A 965 11.05 -0.19 -41.93
CA GLY A 965 10.25 -0.66 -43.07
C GLY A 965 9.81 -2.12 -42.92
N LYS A 966 9.57 -2.82 -44.03
CA LYS A 966 9.14 -4.23 -44.06
C LYS A 966 10.12 -5.21 -43.40
N ASP A 967 11.39 -4.82 -43.24
CA ASP A 967 12.51 -5.69 -42.84
C ASP A 967 12.68 -5.76 -41.30
N VAL A 968 11.57 -5.70 -40.56
CA VAL A 968 11.53 -5.77 -39.08
C VAL A 968 11.67 -7.21 -38.60
N GLU A 969 12.79 -7.49 -37.92
CA GLU A 969 13.04 -8.76 -37.24
C GLU A 969 12.14 -8.94 -36.00
N SER A 970 11.94 -10.19 -35.56
CA SER A 970 11.12 -10.56 -34.40
C SER A 970 11.87 -11.57 -33.51
N PRO A 971 12.21 -11.26 -32.24
CA PRO A 971 11.85 -10.08 -31.48
C PRO A 971 12.51 -8.78 -31.99
N ALA A 972 11.77 -7.67 -31.94
CA ALA A 972 12.16 -6.37 -32.49
C ALA A 972 13.51 -5.81 -31.98
N LEU A 973 14.01 -6.27 -30.82
CA LEU A 973 15.33 -5.88 -30.30
C LEU A 973 16.48 -6.23 -31.27
N LEU A 974 16.30 -7.27 -32.11
CA LEU A 974 17.26 -7.63 -33.17
C LEU A 974 17.44 -6.49 -34.18
N SER A 975 16.34 -5.82 -34.55
CA SER A 975 16.27 -4.77 -35.58
C SER A 975 17.08 -3.51 -35.26
N ALA A 976 17.57 -3.36 -34.01
CA ALA A 976 18.40 -2.25 -33.59
C ALA A 976 19.79 -2.21 -34.28
N GLY A 977 20.17 -3.25 -35.02
CA GLY A 977 21.49 -3.39 -35.65
C GLY A 977 22.55 -3.96 -34.68
N PRO A 978 23.71 -4.42 -35.17
CA PRO A 978 24.53 -5.42 -34.46
C PRO A 978 24.93 -5.04 -33.03
N LEU A 979 25.47 -3.84 -32.81
CA LEU A 979 25.91 -3.41 -31.46
C LEU A 979 24.73 -3.05 -30.56
N MET A 980 23.76 -2.28 -31.07
CA MET A 980 22.62 -1.80 -30.28
C MET A 980 21.67 -2.94 -29.90
N ALA A 981 21.54 -3.98 -30.75
CA ALA A 981 20.80 -5.19 -30.41
C ALA A 981 21.41 -5.92 -29.21
N LYS A 982 22.75 -6.02 -29.11
CA LYS A 982 23.42 -6.59 -27.92
C LYS A 982 23.13 -5.79 -26.66
N ILE A 983 23.15 -4.46 -26.76
CA ILE A 983 22.86 -3.57 -25.63
C ILE A 983 21.38 -3.69 -25.24
N ALA A 984 20.46 -3.67 -26.20
CA ALA A 984 19.03 -3.82 -25.97
C ALA A 984 18.67 -5.18 -25.36
N PHE A 985 19.23 -6.28 -25.86
CA PHE A 985 19.07 -7.61 -25.24
C PHE A 985 19.72 -7.70 -23.86
N GLY A 986 20.89 -7.08 -23.66
CA GLY A 986 21.55 -6.99 -22.35
C GLY A 986 20.69 -6.27 -21.31
N VAL A 987 20.09 -5.14 -21.70
CA VAL A 987 19.13 -4.37 -20.90
C VAL A 987 17.81 -5.13 -20.72
N ALA A 988 17.42 -6.00 -21.65
CA ALA A 988 16.22 -6.86 -21.56
C ALA A 988 16.42 -8.15 -20.74
N LEU A 989 17.65 -8.55 -20.37
CA LEU A 989 17.85 -9.80 -19.63
C LEU A 989 17.04 -9.89 -18.32
N PRO A 990 16.89 -8.84 -17.49
CA PRO A 990 16.01 -8.87 -16.32
C PRO A 990 14.57 -9.26 -16.68
N VAL A 991 13.89 -8.52 -17.57
CA VAL A 991 12.49 -8.80 -17.92
C VAL A 991 12.31 -10.11 -18.68
N ILE A 992 13.32 -10.57 -19.42
CA ILE A 992 13.30 -11.90 -20.04
C ILE A 992 13.26 -12.99 -18.96
N PHE A 993 13.95 -12.83 -17.83
CA PHE A 993 14.12 -13.89 -16.83
C PHE A 993 13.22 -13.78 -15.61
N ILE A 994 12.94 -12.58 -15.09
CA ILE A 994 12.10 -12.37 -13.90
C ILE A 994 10.62 -12.46 -14.25
N SER A 995 10.13 -11.78 -15.29
CA SER A 995 8.74 -11.97 -15.76
C SER A 995 8.47 -13.42 -16.20
N GLY A 996 9.47 -14.08 -16.80
CA GLY A 996 9.45 -15.52 -17.05
C GLY A 996 9.37 -16.36 -15.75
N SER A 997 10.15 -16.03 -14.73
CA SER A 997 10.16 -16.78 -13.46
C SER A 997 8.94 -16.51 -12.58
N ILE A 998 8.34 -15.31 -12.64
CA ILE A 998 7.03 -14.99 -12.06
C ILE A 998 6.01 -15.97 -12.62
N ASN A 999 5.93 -16.09 -13.95
CA ASN A 999 5.00 -17.03 -14.60
C ASN A 999 5.27 -18.49 -14.20
N GLY A 1000 6.51 -18.93 -14.06
CA GLY A 1000 6.84 -20.27 -13.55
C GLY A 1000 6.43 -20.49 -12.08
N THR A 1001 6.67 -19.49 -11.23
CA THR A 1001 6.26 -19.47 -9.81
C THR A 1001 4.73 -19.52 -9.67
N VAL A 1002 4.03 -18.80 -10.54
CA VAL A 1002 2.58 -18.70 -10.63
C VAL A 1002 1.93 -20.09 -10.83
N VAL A 1003 2.28 -20.82 -11.89
CA VAL A 1003 1.77 -22.19 -12.13
C VAL A 1003 2.19 -23.15 -11.01
N GLY A 1004 3.41 -22.99 -10.50
CA GLY A 1004 3.92 -23.78 -9.37
C GLY A 1004 2.98 -23.74 -8.17
N ARG A 1005 2.50 -22.56 -7.76
CA ARG A 1005 1.70 -22.41 -6.52
C ARG A 1005 0.33 -23.04 -6.61
N TYR A 1006 -0.36 -22.95 -7.75
CA TYR A 1006 -1.61 -23.70 -7.89
C TYR A 1006 -1.34 -25.19 -7.97
N LEU A 1007 -0.40 -25.65 -8.80
CA LEU A 1007 -0.19 -27.09 -8.97
C LEU A 1007 0.10 -27.75 -7.62
N HIS A 1008 1.01 -27.14 -6.86
CA HIS A 1008 1.40 -27.56 -5.53
C HIS A 1008 0.24 -27.42 -4.53
N GLY A 1009 -0.42 -26.26 -4.48
CA GLY A 1009 -1.57 -26.01 -3.59
C GLY A 1009 -2.84 -26.79 -3.92
N ARG A 1010 -3.00 -27.27 -5.16
CA ARG A 1010 -4.07 -28.16 -5.63
C ARG A 1010 -3.77 -29.61 -5.24
N MET A 1011 -2.54 -30.07 -5.43
CA MET A 1011 -2.16 -31.45 -5.15
C MET A 1011 -1.99 -31.71 -3.65
N TYR A 1012 -1.43 -30.75 -2.90
CA TYR A 1012 -1.25 -30.82 -1.44
C TYR A 1012 -2.34 -30.08 -0.65
N LYS A 1013 -3.48 -29.79 -1.27
CA LYS A 1013 -4.56 -28.93 -0.71
C LYS A 1013 -4.91 -29.24 0.75
N ASP A 1014 -4.99 -30.52 1.09
CA ASP A 1014 -5.45 -31.01 2.40
C ASP A 1014 -4.26 -31.47 3.28
N SER A 1015 -3.05 -30.95 3.05
CA SER A 1015 -1.80 -31.29 3.75
C SER A 1015 -1.00 -30.05 4.17
N ILE A 1016 -0.16 -30.15 5.22
CA ILE A 1016 0.77 -29.08 5.64
C ILE A 1016 1.84 -28.76 4.57
N VAL A 1017 2.14 -29.71 3.68
CA VAL A 1017 3.20 -29.60 2.66
C VAL A 1017 3.02 -28.35 1.79
N ARG A 1018 1.77 -27.93 1.52
CA ARG A 1018 1.39 -26.76 0.70
C ARG A 1018 1.94 -25.41 1.17
N PHE A 1019 2.43 -25.28 2.40
CA PHE A 1019 2.94 -24.01 2.92
C PHE A 1019 4.42 -23.75 2.62
N ILE A 1020 5.13 -24.71 2.00
CA ILE A 1020 6.52 -24.56 1.52
C ILE A 1020 7.45 -24.01 2.64
N ASN A 1021 7.15 -24.40 3.88
CA ASN A 1021 7.86 -24.04 5.11
C ASN A 1021 8.47 -25.27 5.80
N THR A 1022 8.03 -26.48 5.43
CA THR A 1022 8.60 -27.76 5.86
C THR A 1022 9.65 -28.27 4.85
N LYS A 1023 10.52 -29.21 5.28
CA LYS A 1023 11.50 -29.85 4.37
C LYS A 1023 10.85 -30.60 3.20
N GLN A 1024 9.71 -31.25 3.44
CA GLN A 1024 8.91 -31.89 2.39
C GLN A 1024 8.23 -30.85 1.47
N GLY A 1025 7.76 -29.73 2.03
CA GLY A 1025 7.25 -28.58 1.26
C GLY A 1025 8.28 -28.04 0.28
N TRP A 1026 9.50 -27.76 0.73
CA TRP A 1026 10.59 -27.31 -0.14
C TRP A 1026 11.03 -28.36 -1.17
N LEU A 1027 11.18 -29.62 -0.79
CA LEU A 1027 11.57 -30.69 -1.72
C LEU A 1027 10.55 -30.85 -2.86
N THR A 1028 9.27 -30.84 -2.52
CA THR A 1028 8.18 -30.96 -3.52
C THR A 1028 8.04 -29.69 -4.35
N TRP A 1029 8.19 -28.51 -3.76
CA TRP A 1029 8.20 -27.23 -4.49
C TRP A 1029 9.30 -27.16 -5.56
N ILE A 1030 10.55 -27.48 -5.19
CA ILE A 1030 11.69 -27.49 -6.13
C ILE A 1030 11.44 -28.48 -7.28
N LEU A 1031 10.88 -29.66 -7.00
CA LEU A 1031 10.50 -30.64 -8.01
C LEU A 1031 9.45 -30.09 -8.99
N PHE A 1032 8.41 -29.42 -8.49
CA PHE A 1032 7.36 -28.84 -9.34
C PHE A 1032 7.92 -27.77 -10.29
N ILE A 1033 8.67 -26.79 -9.77
CA ILE A 1033 9.26 -25.73 -10.61
C ILE A 1033 10.24 -26.35 -11.63
N THR A 1034 11.05 -27.34 -11.24
CA THR A 1034 11.96 -28.03 -12.17
C THR A 1034 11.20 -28.68 -13.33
N VAL A 1035 10.09 -29.38 -13.06
CA VAL A 1035 9.26 -30.00 -14.12
C VAL A 1035 8.62 -28.94 -15.03
N ILE A 1036 8.07 -27.87 -14.45
CA ILE A 1036 7.49 -26.73 -15.19
C ILE A 1036 8.52 -26.14 -16.16
N THR A 1037 9.73 -25.85 -15.68
CA THR A 1037 10.79 -25.23 -16.50
C THR A 1037 11.34 -26.18 -17.57
N VAL A 1038 11.43 -27.48 -17.29
CA VAL A 1038 11.85 -28.48 -18.30
C VAL A 1038 10.82 -28.59 -19.44
N ILE A 1039 9.52 -28.58 -19.14
CA ILE A 1039 8.48 -28.59 -20.19
C ILE A 1039 8.51 -27.28 -20.99
N ALA A 1040 8.68 -26.13 -20.32
CA ALA A 1040 8.81 -24.84 -20.98
C ALA A 1040 10.01 -24.78 -21.94
N TRP A 1041 11.17 -25.31 -21.54
CA TRP A 1041 12.35 -25.45 -22.41
C TRP A 1041 12.09 -26.40 -23.59
N VAL A 1042 11.41 -27.53 -23.37
CA VAL A 1042 11.00 -28.45 -24.43
C VAL A 1042 10.10 -27.76 -25.47
N ILE A 1043 9.19 -26.88 -25.06
CA ILE A 1043 8.37 -26.07 -25.98
C ILE A 1043 9.24 -25.05 -26.74
N ALA A 1044 10.16 -24.35 -26.05
CA ALA A 1044 11.07 -23.38 -26.66
C ALA A 1044 11.99 -23.98 -27.74
N GLU A 1045 12.42 -25.24 -27.56
CA GLU A 1045 13.24 -25.97 -28.53
C GLU A 1045 12.41 -26.68 -29.63
N ALA A 1046 11.10 -26.88 -29.41
CA ALA A 1046 10.17 -27.49 -30.37
C ALA A 1046 9.41 -26.47 -31.25
N ILE A 1047 9.37 -25.19 -30.84
CA ILE A 1047 8.92 -24.05 -31.67
C ILE A 1047 9.92 -22.90 -31.45
N PRO A 1048 11.13 -22.96 -32.03
CA PRO A 1048 12.19 -21.98 -31.80
C PRO A 1048 12.01 -20.69 -32.63
N PHE A 1049 10.75 -20.32 -32.92
CA PHE A 1049 10.36 -19.15 -33.72
C PHE A 1049 9.52 -18.24 -32.83
N PHE A 1050 9.97 -17.00 -32.60
CA PHE A 1050 9.36 -16.14 -31.59
C PHE A 1050 7.91 -15.77 -31.94
N SER A 1051 7.68 -15.23 -33.14
CA SER A 1051 6.35 -14.83 -33.62
C SER A 1051 5.31 -15.95 -33.55
N ASP A 1052 5.69 -17.18 -33.88
CA ASP A 1052 4.74 -18.30 -34.02
C ASP A 1052 4.47 -19.00 -32.69
N LEU A 1053 5.46 -19.04 -31.80
CA LEU A 1053 5.28 -19.48 -30.41
C LEU A 1053 4.33 -18.54 -29.66
N LEU A 1054 4.46 -17.21 -29.85
CA LEU A 1054 3.50 -16.24 -29.31
C LEU A 1054 2.12 -16.39 -29.98
N SER A 1055 2.07 -16.51 -31.30
CA SER A 1055 0.83 -16.62 -32.08
C SER A 1055 0.00 -17.86 -31.70
N ILE A 1056 0.62 -19.05 -31.56
CA ILE A 1056 -0.09 -20.28 -31.20
C ILE A 1056 -0.58 -20.27 -29.74
N SER A 1057 0.24 -19.74 -28.82
CA SER A 1057 -0.14 -19.46 -27.43
C SER A 1057 -1.36 -18.54 -27.36
N SER A 1058 -1.31 -17.45 -28.14
CA SER A 1058 -2.37 -16.45 -28.22
C SER A 1058 -3.67 -16.99 -28.77
N ALA A 1059 -3.60 -17.71 -29.89
CA ALA A 1059 -4.77 -18.28 -30.53
C ALA A 1059 -5.44 -19.34 -29.65
N LEU A 1060 -4.69 -20.29 -29.09
CA LEU A 1060 -5.26 -21.38 -28.29
C LEU A 1060 -5.85 -20.90 -26.95
N PHE A 1061 -5.20 -19.96 -26.27
CA PHE A 1061 -5.49 -19.67 -24.87
C PHE A 1061 -5.84 -18.20 -24.59
N ILE A 1062 -5.03 -17.24 -25.03
CA ILE A 1062 -5.23 -15.80 -24.72
C ILE A 1062 -6.54 -15.30 -25.34
N SER A 1063 -6.91 -15.81 -26.53
CA SER A 1063 -8.23 -15.58 -27.14
C SER A 1063 -9.40 -15.95 -26.22
N GLY A 1064 -9.22 -16.93 -25.33
CA GLY A 1064 -10.19 -17.35 -24.32
C GLY A 1064 -10.20 -16.46 -23.10
N PHE A 1065 -9.05 -16.29 -22.45
CA PHE A 1065 -8.91 -15.50 -21.22
C PHE A 1065 -9.19 -14.02 -21.47
N THR A 1066 -8.67 -13.43 -22.56
CA THR A 1066 -8.90 -12.01 -22.90
C THR A 1066 -10.25 -11.77 -23.58
N PHE A 1067 -10.90 -12.73 -24.27
CA PHE A 1067 -12.18 -12.47 -24.98
C PHE A 1067 -13.34 -13.42 -24.64
N TYR A 1068 -13.33 -14.69 -25.07
CA TYR A 1068 -14.57 -15.47 -25.08
C TYR A 1068 -15.04 -15.95 -23.70
N PHE A 1069 -14.15 -16.23 -22.75
CA PHE A 1069 -14.56 -16.49 -21.35
C PHE A 1069 -15.19 -15.25 -20.69
N PRO A 1070 -14.58 -14.04 -20.72
CA PRO A 1070 -15.24 -12.80 -20.30
C PRO A 1070 -16.66 -12.63 -20.86
N ALA A 1071 -16.85 -12.84 -22.16
CA ALA A 1071 -18.18 -12.71 -22.77
C ALA A 1071 -19.21 -13.69 -22.19
N ILE A 1072 -18.83 -14.96 -21.99
CA ILE A 1072 -19.67 -15.98 -21.33
C ILE A 1072 -19.96 -15.56 -19.88
N PHE A 1073 -18.96 -15.05 -19.16
CA PHE A 1073 -19.08 -14.62 -17.77
C PHE A 1073 -20.13 -13.51 -17.63
N TRP A 1074 -20.17 -12.54 -18.56
CA TRP A 1074 -21.20 -11.50 -18.52
C TRP A 1074 -22.61 -12.09 -18.64
N PHE A 1075 -22.83 -12.98 -19.61
CA PHE A 1075 -24.15 -13.60 -19.84
C PHE A 1075 -24.62 -14.50 -18.69
N MET A 1076 -23.73 -15.32 -18.14
CA MET A 1076 -24.08 -16.37 -17.17
C MET A 1076 -23.99 -15.91 -15.71
N LEU A 1077 -22.99 -15.08 -15.37
CA LEU A 1077 -22.68 -14.72 -13.98
C LEU A 1077 -23.11 -13.29 -13.61
N LEU A 1078 -23.05 -12.34 -14.55
CA LEU A 1078 -23.24 -10.91 -14.23
C LEU A 1078 -24.64 -10.39 -14.53
N LYS A 1079 -25.09 -10.52 -15.78
CA LYS A 1079 -26.30 -9.90 -16.36
C LYS A 1079 -27.55 -10.13 -15.50
N GLU A 1080 -28.05 -9.05 -14.90
CA GLU A 1080 -29.28 -9.05 -14.12
C GLU A 1080 -30.54 -9.10 -15.02
N GLY A 1081 -31.47 -10.02 -14.72
CA GLY A 1081 -32.71 -10.19 -15.47
C GLY A 1081 -32.53 -10.76 -16.89
N LYS A 1082 -33.53 -10.52 -17.76
CA LYS A 1082 -33.49 -10.92 -19.17
C LYS A 1082 -32.54 -10.02 -19.97
N TRP A 1083 -31.93 -10.57 -21.01
CA TRP A 1083 -31.05 -9.83 -21.93
C TRP A 1083 -31.77 -8.65 -22.63
N ASN A 1084 -33.09 -8.76 -22.82
CA ASN A 1084 -33.94 -7.72 -23.39
C ASN A 1084 -34.74 -6.91 -22.34
N ALA A 1085 -34.43 -7.02 -21.04
CA ALA A 1085 -35.20 -6.35 -19.97
C ALA A 1085 -35.02 -4.82 -19.95
N THR A 1086 -33.87 -4.30 -20.39
CA THR A 1086 -33.55 -2.87 -20.43
C THR A 1086 -32.76 -2.54 -21.70
N LYS A 1087 -32.76 -1.27 -22.12
CA LYS A 1087 -31.90 -0.81 -23.24
C LYS A 1087 -30.41 -1.06 -22.96
N MET A 1088 -29.99 -0.95 -21.70
CA MET A 1088 -28.61 -1.22 -21.28
C MET A 1088 -28.25 -2.72 -21.39
N ASN A 1089 -29.15 -3.62 -20.98
CA ASN A 1089 -28.93 -5.06 -21.14
C ASN A 1089 -28.83 -5.45 -22.62
N ILE A 1090 -29.64 -4.84 -23.50
CA ILE A 1090 -29.58 -5.10 -24.95
C ILE A 1090 -28.22 -4.66 -25.50
N LEU A 1091 -27.78 -3.43 -25.20
CA LEU A 1091 -26.48 -2.91 -25.64
C LEU A 1091 -25.32 -3.79 -25.16
N LEU A 1092 -25.28 -4.11 -23.86
CA LEU A 1092 -24.23 -4.96 -23.30
C LEU A 1092 -24.28 -6.40 -23.86
N SER A 1093 -25.46 -6.93 -24.17
CA SER A 1093 -25.58 -8.25 -24.84
C SER A 1093 -24.96 -8.23 -26.23
N LEU A 1094 -25.20 -7.17 -27.02
CA LEU A 1094 -24.61 -7.01 -28.35
C LEU A 1094 -23.08 -6.88 -28.29
N VAL A 1095 -22.56 -6.10 -27.32
CA VAL A 1095 -21.10 -5.98 -27.11
C VAL A 1095 -20.50 -7.34 -26.73
N ASN A 1096 -21.09 -8.09 -25.80
CA ASN A 1096 -20.56 -9.40 -25.40
C ASN A 1096 -20.64 -10.45 -26.52
N VAL A 1097 -21.66 -10.41 -27.39
CA VAL A 1097 -21.69 -11.25 -28.60
C VAL A 1097 -20.56 -10.89 -29.56
N ALA A 1098 -20.28 -9.59 -29.77
CA ALA A 1098 -19.16 -9.16 -30.62
C ALA A 1098 -17.80 -9.61 -30.05
N VAL A 1099 -17.57 -9.45 -28.74
CA VAL A 1099 -16.38 -9.94 -28.03
C VAL A 1099 -16.21 -11.45 -28.17
N PHE A 1100 -17.29 -12.23 -27.95
CA PHE A 1100 -17.26 -13.67 -28.10
C PHE A 1100 -16.85 -14.09 -29.52
N LEU A 1101 -17.40 -13.42 -30.55
CA LEU A 1101 -17.05 -13.67 -31.94
C LEU A 1101 -15.59 -13.31 -32.26
N ILE A 1102 -15.06 -12.20 -31.73
CA ILE A 1102 -13.62 -11.86 -31.86
C ILE A 1102 -12.75 -12.99 -31.29
N GLY A 1103 -13.03 -13.45 -30.07
CA GLY A 1103 -12.29 -14.55 -29.45
C GLY A 1103 -12.34 -15.84 -30.27
N MET A 1104 -13.52 -16.23 -30.75
CA MET A 1104 -13.67 -17.44 -31.58
C MET A 1104 -13.00 -17.32 -32.96
N ILE A 1105 -12.96 -16.12 -33.55
CA ILE A 1105 -12.27 -15.85 -34.81
C ILE A 1105 -10.74 -15.96 -34.63
N VAL A 1106 -10.20 -15.39 -33.56
CA VAL A 1106 -8.76 -15.50 -33.23
C VAL A 1106 -8.40 -16.96 -32.91
N LEU A 1107 -9.23 -17.68 -32.15
CA LEU A 1107 -9.02 -19.10 -31.84
C LEU A 1107 -8.92 -19.96 -33.10
N VAL A 1108 -9.88 -19.85 -34.02
CA VAL A 1108 -9.89 -20.69 -35.23
C VAL A 1108 -8.86 -20.22 -36.25
N GLY A 1109 -8.82 -18.93 -36.56
CA GLY A 1109 -7.93 -18.35 -37.57
C GLY A 1109 -6.47 -18.40 -37.14
N GLY A 1110 -6.16 -17.93 -35.94
CA GLY A 1110 -4.78 -17.91 -35.42
C GLY A 1110 -4.20 -19.30 -35.22
N THR A 1111 -4.98 -20.27 -34.74
CA THR A 1111 -4.49 -21.66 -34.54
C THR A 1111 -4.21 -22.32 -35.88
N TYR A 1112 -5.10 -22.15 -36.87
CA TYR A 1112 -4.84 -22.62 -38.24
C TYR A 1112 -3.56 -22.00 -38.80
N SER A 1113 -3.42 -20.68 -38.73
CA SER A 1113 -2.31 -19.95 -39.31
C SER A 1113 -0.97 -20.31 -38.68
N SER A 1114 -0.90 -20.37 -37.34
CA SER A 1114 0.33 -20.73 -36.63
C SER A 1114 0.76 -22.17 -36.93
N ILE A 1115 -0.19 -23.12 -37.06
CA ILE A 1115 0.12 -24.52 -37.41
C ILE A 1115 0.62 -24.64 -38.85
N VAL A 1116 0.06 -23.87 -39.78
CA VAL A 1116 0.52 -23.83 -41.18
C VAL A 1116 1.93 -23.24 -41.27
N ASP A 1117 2.17 -22.11 -40.61
CA ASP A 1117 3.45 -21.39 -40.71
C ASP A 1117 4.60 -22.15 -40.02
N ILE A 1118 4.39 -22.67 -38.81
CA ILE A 1118 5.34 -23.55 -38.11
C ILE A 1118 5.73 -24.75 -39.00
N LYS A 1119 4.74 -25.36 -39.67
CA LYS A 1119 4.98 -26.47 -40.61
C LYS A 1119 5.77 -26.02 -41.84
N ASP A 1120 5.44 -24.86 -42.40
CA ASP A 1120 6.01 -24.40 -43.67
C ASP A 1120 7.43 -23.83 -43.48
N GLN A 1121 7.72 -23.12 -42.37
CA GLN A 1121 9.08 -22.80 -41.92
C GLN A 1121 9.93 -24.07 -41.73
N TYR A 1122 9.43 -25.07 -40.99
CA TYR A 1122 10.15 -26.34 -40.82
C TYR A 1122 10.36 -27.11 -42.13
N SER A 1123 9.41 -27.06 -43.07
CA SER A 1123 9.50 -27.79 -44.34
C SER A 1123 10.38 -27.13 -45.40
N SER A 1124 10.49 -25.79 -45.35
CA SER A 1124 11.36 -25.01 -46.24
C SER A 1124 12.82 -25.01 -45.79
N GLY A 1125 13.08 -25.25 -44.50
CA GLY A 1125 14.41 -25.22 -43.91
C GLY A 1125 14.95 -23.81 -43.65
N ALA A 1126 14.08 -22.78 -43.68
CA ALA A 1126 14.42 -21.40 -43.35
C ALA A 1126 14.82 -21.20 -41.87
N VAL A 1127 14.62 -22.22 -41.03
CA VAL A 1127 14.81 -22.18 -39.58
C VAL A 1127 15.46 -23.47 -39.07
N ARG A 1128 16.11 -23.41 -37.90
CA ARG A 1128 16.76 -24.57 -37.28
C ARG A 1128 15.74 -25.67 -36.97
N GLY A 1129 16.15 -26.94 -37.16
CA GLY A 1129 15.37 -28.10 -36.71
C GLY A 1129 15.17 -28.10 -35.19
N ALA A 1130 14.07 -28.68 -34.72
CA ALA A 1130 13.80 -28.85 -33.29
C ALA A 1130 14.97 -29.55 -32.58
N PHE A 1131 15.39 -29.05 -31.42
CA PHE A 1131 16.54 -29.53 -30.65
C PHE A 1131 17.86 -29.67 -31.47
N THR A 1132 18.19 -28.70 -32.33
CA THR A 1132 19.46 -28.67 -33.08
C THR A 1132 20.38 -27.52 -32.66
N CYS A 1133 21.69 -27.72 -32.77
CA CYS A 1133 22.72 -26.73 -32.40
C CYS A 1133 22.87 -25.52 -33.33
N ALA A 1134 22.12 -25.43 -34.42
CA ALA A 1134 22.23 -24.31 -35.36
C ALA A 1134 21.78 -22.98 -34.70
N PRO A 1135 22.23 -21.81 -35.20
CA PRO A 1135 21.78 -20.51 -34.71
C PRO A 1135 20.26 -20.34 -34.77
N ILE A 1136 19.72 -19.43 -33.96
CA ILE A 1136 18.33 -18.98 -34.05
C ILE A 1136 18.34 -17.69 -34.87
N GLY A 1137 17.50 -17.62 -35.92
CA GLY A 1137 17.41 -16.46 -36.81
C GLY A 1137 18.56 -16.36 -37.82
N SER A 1138 18.78 -17.41 -38.62
CA SER A 1138 19.64 -17.37 -39.79
C SER A 1138 18.81 -17.47 -41.08
N GLU A 1139 18.31 -16.32 -41.54
CA GLU A 1139 17.98 -16.09 -42.96
C GLU A 1139 19.24 -15.68 -43.74
#